data_AF-A0A2M7MVM5-F1
#
_entry.id   AF-A0A2M7MVM5-F1
#
_cell.length_a   1.000
_cell.length_b   1.000
_cell.length_c   1.000
_cell.angle_alpha   90.00
_cell.angle_beta   90.00
_cell.angle_gamma   90.00
#
_symmetry.space_group_name_H-M   'P 1'
#
loop_
_entity.id
_entity.type
_entity.pdbx_description
1 polymer ?
#
loop_
_entity_poly.entity_id
_entity_poly.type
_entity_poly.pdbx_seq_one_letter_code
_entity_poly.pdbx_strand_id
1 'polypeptide(L)'
;LYGQPLAEGLELLFALPGLWVGNWLGARSLPHWAPAALPGATRREAAVPEPRASLAEHVSGTPAGASAPDGKSAARHHTRRHRHSSHPSHSSRPRSGRRLPRGIVGSLLLLAAGIGLAAFPLWQWGLGLGLALYMAALWRWPLAWLVVVPAALPLLDLAPWSGRFFFDEFDLLMLATAGTLLLRGRRTPGSGLNSLWPLFALCAVSVLISLALGLGSPPPLDANAFSSYWSPYNSLRVAKGFAWGGLIFLLLRLARPEPAQLATRLAIGMGIGLLGVGLVGLWEHWLFAGFANDSNTYRIVSTFSSMHTGGGHIEAYLAAALPFLWLGWKTRLWVVPVMALTVSATVFTVARGGVLALGVVLFTLAVASLRLAWRAGQRRQAVLPIGVLALMAVGLLAGIGGGYFQQRLAQAGEDWDIRVEHWRSTVAMMDATPMAQLFGMGLGSFPRVYLERGPADKQPATFGFVVENDNPFLRLGHGETLYYAQRVSVRAGQRYHLELDVRSQQPGARIETPVCEKQLLNSRRCVWMAFEVPTDGRWHRLSRDFSSGQVGVEDGLQRPAVELALYYPGNDGLIDVDNVRLLAANGGNLIGNGGFTWGGDYWFFKTHSHLPWHIKNVWVQLLFEQGWLGLSLFSLLAAFALARLAKAAWSGQALAWAWLASLLGLFTVGLFDSLLDAPRLATLLIALCLLGAGHEWNSKPSHRHRSRRSPHPGEAADLLDTAAENFSQASTPSAR
;
A
#
# COMPACT_ATOMS: atom_id res chain seq x y z
N LEU A 1 22.73 6.21 47.50
CA LEU A 1 21.25 6.09 47.44
C LEU A 1 20.88 5.87 45.97
N TYR A 2 21.25 4.73 45.38
CA TYR A 2 20.41 3.55 45.17
C TYR A 2 18.94 3.87 44.85
N GLY A 3 18.54 3.66 43.60
CA GLY A 3 17.12 3.60 43.22
C GLY A 3 16.80 4.08 41.80
N GLN A 4 16.89 3.15 40.84
CA GLN A 4 16.20 3.13 39.53
C GLN A 4 16.81 3.89 38.33
N PRO A 5 17.56 3.16 37.49
CA PRO A 5 17.42 3.28 36.04
C PRO A 5 17.34 1.89 35.39
N LEU A 6 16.26 1.15 35.67
CA LEU A 6 16.01 -0.16 35.04
C LEU A 6 14.56 -0.34 34.57
N ALA A 7 13.70 0.66 34.80
CA ALA A 7 12.31 0.69 34.31
C ALA A 7 12.17 1.41 32.94
N GLU A 8 12.99 2.44 32.67
CA GLU A 8 12.90 3.20 31.40
C GLU A 8 13.52 2.48 30.19
N GLY A 9 14.40 1.49 30.42
CA GLY A 9 15.05 0.72 29.35
C GLY A 9 14.24 -0.48 28.84
N LEU A 10 13.26 -0.95 29.61
CA LEU A 10 12.47 -2.16 29.29
C LEU A 10 11.12 -1.84 28.62
N GLU A 11 10.62 -0.60 28.72
CA GLU A 11 9.48 -0.14 27.90
C GLU A 11 9.85 0.14 26.43
N LEU A 12 11.14 0.23 26.12
CA LEU A 12 11.66 0.52 24.78
C LEU A 12 11.65 -0.68 23.81
N LEU A 13 11.29 -1.89 24.27
CA LEU A 13 11.50 -3.13 23.49
C LEU A 13 10.25 -3.95 23.16
N PHE A 14 9.04 -3.61 23.63
CA PHE A 14 7.83 -4.38 23.31
C PHE A 14 6.55 -3.54 23.23
N ALA A 15 6.45 -2.62 22.27
CA ALA A 15 5.18 -2.17 21.67
C ALA A 15 5.44 -1.26 20.45
N LEU A 16 5.14 -1.77 19.24
CA LEU A 16 4.94 -1.07 17.95
C LEU A 16 5.63 0.30 17.69
N PRO A 17 6.60 0.39 16.75
CA PRO A 17 7.34 1.64 16.47
C PRO A 17 6.65 2.64 15.52
N GLY A 18 5.37 2.52 15.18
CA GLY A 18 4.74 3.32 14.11
C GLY A 18 4.11 4.64 14.56
N LEU A 19 3.26 4.61 15.59
CA LEU A 19 2.44 5.77 15.96
C LEU A 19 2.99 6.60 17.10
N TRP A 20 3.72 5.98 18.03
CA TRP A 20 4.23 6.70 19.20
C TRP A 20 5.34 7.67 18.80
N VAL A 21 6.26 7.24 17.92
CA VAL A 21 7.31 8.11 17.37
C VAL A 21 6.69 9.21 16.49
N GLY A 22 5.66 8.92 15.70
CA GLY A 22 4.98 9.92 14.86
C GLY A 22 4.24 11.00 15.65
N ASN A 23 3.49 10.63 16.70
CA ASN A 23 2.80 11.60 17.56
C ASN A 23 3.76 12.34 18.51
N TRP A 24 4.77 11.66 19.06
CA TRP A 24 5.74 12.27 19.97
C TRP A 24 6.74 13.18 19.24
N LEU A 25 7.22 12.79 18.06
CA LEU A 25 8.05 13.67 17.22
C LEU A 25 7.21 14.79 16.61
N GLY A 26 5.99 14.51 16.12
CA GLY A 26 5.10 15.55 15.58
C GLY A 26 4.76 16.65 16.59
N ALA A 27 4.70 16.34 17.89
CA ALA A 27 4.53 17.32 18.96
C ALA A 27 5.80 18.11 19.32
N ARG A 28 6.99 17.66 18.87
CA ARG A 28 8.31 18.26 19.19
C ARG A 28 9.09 18.80 17.98
N SER A 29 8.68 18.50 16.73
CA SER A 29 9.46 18.80 15.52
C SER A 29 9.05 20.09 14.77
N LEU A 30 8.27 20.98 15.37
CA LEU A 30 8.10 22.35 14.87
C LEU A 30 8.84 23.32 15.78
N PRO A 31 10.17 23.49 15.57
CA PRO A 31 10.69 24.86 15.54
C PRO A 31 11.71 25.12 14.42
N HIS A 32 11.57 26.33 13.83
CA HIS A 32 12.60 27.20 13.25
C HIS A 32 13.57 26.61 12.21
N TRP A 33 13.16 26.61 10.94
CA TRP A 33 14.13 26.84 9.86
C TRP A 33 13.73 28.14 9.15
N ALA A 34 14.57 29.16 9.29
CA ALA A 34 14.55 30.34 8.43
C ALA A 34 15.62 30.09 7.36
N PRO A 35 15.32 30.09 6.06
CA PRO A 35 16.36 30.05 5.05
C PRO A 35 17.17 31.35 5.14
N ALA A 36 18.47 31.22 5.41
CA ALA A 36 19.42 32.31 5.28
C ALA A 36 19.36 32.84 3.84
N ALA A 37 19.10 34.14 3.70
CA ALA A 37 19.21 34.85 2.44
C ALA A 37 20.65 34.73 1.91
N LEU A 38 20.80 34.22 0.68
CA LEU A 38 22.03 34.37 -0.09
C LEU A 38 22.16 35.85 -0.51
N PRO A 39 23.25 36.55 -0.16
CA PRO A 39 23.46 37.92 -0.60
C PRO A 39 24.07 37.93 -2.01
N GLY A 40 23.44 38.66 -2.93
CA GLY A 40 24.10 39.16 -4.14
C GLY A 40 23.48 38.72 -5.46
N ALA A 41 22.53 39.52 -5.95
CA ALA A 41 22.35 39.72 -7.39
C ALA A 41 21.78 41.13 -7.62
N THR A 42 22.71 42.06 -7.80
CA THR A 42 22.45 43.44 -8.20
C THR A 42 21.73 43.51 -9.55
N ARG A 43 20.71 44.38 -9.62
CA ARG A 43 20.14 44.94 -10.86
C ARG A 43 21.24 45.35 -11.84
N ARG A 44 21.12 44.93 -13.10
CA ARG A 44 21.55 45.72 -14.26
C ARG A 44 20.55 45.56 -15.40
N GLU A 45 20.10 46.71 -15.88
CA GLU A 45 19.24 46.92 -17.04
C GLU A 45 19.95 46.67 -18.37
N ALA A 46 19.11 46.47 -19.40
CA ALA A 46 19.27 46.77 -20.82
C ALA A 46 20.17 45.86 -21.68
N ALA A 47 19.58 45.17 -22.67
CA ALA A 47 19.43 45.67 -24.05
C ALA A 47 18.90 44.59 -25.02
N VAL A 48 18.00 45.01 -25.90
CA VAL A 48 17.46 44.30 -27.09
C VAL A 48 18.46 44.46 -28.25
N PRO A 49 18.65 43.45 -29.13
CA PRO A 49 18.09 43.54 -30.49
C PRO A 49 17.61 42.22 -31.12
N GLU A 50 16.50 42.33 -31.87
CA GLU A 50 15.96 41.43 -32.91
C GLU A 50 16.68 41.66 -34.28
N PRO A 51 16.27 41.05 -35.44
CA PRO A 51 16.17 39.63 -35.78
C PRO A 51 16.76 39.34 -37.20
N ARG A 52 16.96 38.07 -37.61
CA ARG A 52 17.02 37.72 -39.05
C ARG A 52 16.44 36.34 -39.37
N ALA A 53 15.56 36.35 -40.36
CA ALA A 53 14.86 35.25 -40.99
C ALA A 53 15.74 34.45 -41.98
N SER A 54 15.33 33.20 -42.30
CA SER A 54 14.90 32.79 -43.66
C SER A 54 14.93 31.27 -43.92
N LEU A 55 13.81 30.77 -44.50
CA LEU A 55 13.61 29.69 -45.51
C LEU A 55 13.99 28.22 -45.16
N ALA A 56 13.05 27.25 -45.22
CA ALA A 56 12.51 26.51 -46.41
C ALA A 56 13.58 25.59 -47.05
N GLU A 57 13.41 24.33 -47.46
CA GLU A 57 12.28 23.50 -47.92
C GLU A 57 12.80 22.06 -48.24
N HIS A 58 11.92 21.04 -48.21
CA HIS A 58 11.86 19.84 -49.09
C HIS A 58 13.06 18.83 -49.21
N VAL A 59 12.97 17.57 -49.66
CA VAL A 59 12.00 16.45 -49.79
C VAL A 59 12.85 15.21 -50.21
N SER A 60 12.43 14.01 -49.78
CA SER A 60 12.74 12.60 -50.16
C SER A 60 13.80 12.20 -51.21
N GLY A 61 14.42 11.01 -50.99
CA GLY A 61 14.92 10.15 -52.09
C GLY A 61 15.82 8.96 -51.69
N THR A 62 15.27 7.75 -51.69
CA THR A 62 15.96 6.44 -51.93
C THR A 62 15.76 6.06 -53.42
N PRO A 63 16.32 4.97 -54.06
CA PRO A 63 16.91 3.73 -53.51
C PRO A 63 18.11 3.07 -54.30
N ALA A 64 18.57 1.93 -53.75
CA ALA A 64 19.01 0.67 -54.38
C ALA A 64 20.30 0.54 -55.22
N GLY A 65 21.02 -0.57 -54.95
CA GLY A 65 22.01 -1.17 -55.85
C GLY A 65 22.57 -2.49 -55.28
N ALA A 66 22.29 -3.61 -55.95
CA ALA A 66 22.82 -4.95 -55.69
C ALA A 66 23.72 -5.41 -56.85
N SER A 67 24.74 -6.22 -56.57
CA SER A 67 25.42 -7.06 -57.57
C SER A 67 26.22 -8.20 -56.90
N ALA A 68 26.15 -9.38 -57.52
CA ALA A 68 26.96 -10.59 -57.32
C ALA A 68 27.97 -10.69 -58.51
N PRO A 69 28.61 -11.83 -58.88
CA PRO A 69 28.85 -13.14 -58.23
C PRO A 69 30.33 -13.65 -58.39
N ASP A 70 30.63 -14.89 -57.96
CA ASP A 70 31.25 -15.98 -58.77
C ASP A 70 32.07 -17.03 -57.98
N GLY A 71 32.03 -18.29 -58.46
CA GLY A 71 33.05 -19.32 -58.17
C GLY A 71 32.50 -20.75 -57.95
N LYS A 72 32.57 -21.60 -58.98
CA LYS A 72 32.11 -23.01 -59.03
C LYS A 72 33.22 -24.04 -58.80
N SER A 73 32.77 -25.30 -58.59
CA SER A 73 33.40 -26.61 -58.93
C SER A 73 34.15 -27.33 -57.78
N ALA A 74 34.22 -28.66 -57.66
CA ALA A 74 33.38 -29.84 -57.89
C ALA A 74 34.24 -31.06 -57.48
N ALA A 75 33.68 -32.14 -56.91
CA ALA A 75 34.02 -33.56 -57.19
C ALA A 75 33.55 -34.54 -56.10
N ARG A 76 33.16 -35.74 -56.57
CA ARG A 76 32.57 -36.89 -55.88
C ARG A 76 33.63 -37.77 -55.19
N HIS A 77 33.26 -38.51 -54.13
CA HIS A 77 33.32 -39.98 -54.08
C HIS A 77 32.77 -40.58 -52.76
N HIS A 78 32.15 -41.76 -52.90
CA HIS A 78 31.66 -42.65 -51.84
C HIS A 78 32.76 -43.17 -50.90
N THR A 79 32.41 -43.47 -49.64
CA THR A 79 32.62 -44.80 -49.01
C THR A 79 32.00 -44.88 -47.62
N ARG A 80 31.72 -46.12 -47.21
CA ARG A 80 30.93 -46.56 -46.06
C ARG A 80 31.88 -46.93 -44.90
N ARG A 81 31.35 -46.86 -43.67
CA ARG A 81 31.59 -47.74 -42.49
C ARG A 81 32.53 -47.28 -41.35
N HIS A 82 32.00 -47.56 -40.15
CA HIS A 82 32.60 -47.86 -38.84
C HIS A 82 32.64 -46.81 -37.71
N ARG A 83 31.99 -47.24 -36.61
CA ARG A 83 32.01 -46.72 -35.23
C ARG A 83 33.42 -46.44 -34.73
N HIS A 84 33.59 -45.37 -33.95
CA HIS A 84 34.17 -45.48 -32.61
C HIS A 84 33.77 -44.26 -31.75
N SER A 85 33.20 -44.58 -30.59
CA SER A 85 32.92 -43.66 -29.49
C SER A 85 34.22 -43.23 -28.81
N SER A 86 34.46 -41.92 -28.71
CA SER A 86 35.40 -41.35 -27.75
C SER A 86 34.75 -40.11 -27.10
N HIS A 87 34.69 -40.13 -25.77
CA HIS A 87 34.25 -39.01 -24.94
C HIS A 87 35.29 -37.89 -24.93
N PRO A 88 34.92 -36.62 -25.16
CA PRO A 88 35.70 -35.50 -24.67
C PRO A 88 35.17 -35.08 -23.29
N SER A 89 36.03 -35.21 -22.28
CA SER A 89 35.87 -34.64 -20.95
C SER A 89 35.87 -33.11 -21.01
N HIS A 90 34.67 -32.51 -21.07
CA HIS A 90 34.54 -31.07 -20.86
C HIS A 90 34.73 -30.72 -19.38
N SER A 91 35.94 -30.27 -19.05
CA SER A 91 36.21 -29.43 -17.89
C SER A 91 35.37 -28.16 -17.99
N SER A 92 34.23 -28.14 -17.29
CA SER A 92 33.38 -26.96 -17.19
C SER A 92 34.05 -25.94 -16.25
N ARG A 93 34.86 -25.05 -16.84
CA ARG A 93 35.15 -23.75 -16.22
C ARG A 93 33.81 -23.09 -15.86
N PRO A 94 33.61 -22.58 -14.63
CA PRO A 94 32.38 -21.88 -14.30
C PRO A 94 32.33 -20.57 -15.11
N ARG A 95 31.42 -20.49 -16.09
CA ARG A 95 31.10 -19.25 -16.79
C ARG A 95 30.74 -18.17 -15.77
N SER A 96 31.63 -17.20 -15.60
CA SER A 96 31.49 -16.00 -14.77
C SER A 96 30.63 -14.90 -15.43
N GLY A 97 29.99 -15.16 -16.57
CA GLY A 97 29.21 -14.15 -17.30
C GLY A 97 27.71 -14.23 -17.02
N ARG A 98 27.19 -13.32 -16.17
CA ARG A 98 25.78 -12.79 -16.11
C ARG A 98 25.40 -12.14 -14.76
N ARG A 99 26.36 -11.65 -13.95
CA ARG A 99 26.04 -10.90 -12.71
C ARG A 99 25.70 -9.43 -12.92
N LEU A 100 26.08 -8.86 -14.07
CA LEU A 100 26.00 -7.41 -14.33
C LEU A 100 24.57 -6.81 -14.34
N PRO A 101 23.52 -7.43 -14.91
CA PRO A 101 22.22 -6.75 -15.04
C PRO A 101 21.46 -6.61 -13.71
N ARG A 102 21.61 -7.56 -12.78
CA ARG A 102 20.89 -7.53 -11.49
C ARG A 102 21.47 -6.51 -10.52
N GLY A 103 22.79 -6.37 -10.50
CA GLY A 103 23.47 -5.37 -9.70
C GLY A 103 23.07 -3.95 -10.11
N ILE A 104 23.05 -3.69 -11.42
CA ILE A 104 22.63 -2.38 -11.97
C ILE A 104 21.18 -2.07 -11.59
N VAL A 105 20.24 -2.99 -11.82
CA VAL A 105 18.83 -2.78 -11.45
C VAL A 105 18.69 -2.56 -9.95
N GLY A 106 19.39 -3.36 -9.12
CA GLY A 106 19.39 -3.20 -7.68
C GLY A 106 19.86 -1.82 -7.23
N SER A 107 20.97 -1.34 -7.79
CA SER A 107 21.49 0.01 -7.52
C SER A 107 20.55 1.12 -7.98
N LEU A 108 19.91 0.98 -9.15
CA LEU A 108 18.94 1.96 -9.65
C LEU A 108 17.71 2.06 -8.75
N LEU A 109 17.22 0.94 -8.23
CA LEU A 109 16.10 0.94 -7.28
C LEU A 109 16.47 1.61 -5.95
N LEU A 110 17.68 1.37 -5.44
CA LEU A 110 18.16 2.06 -4.24
C LEU A 110 18.41 3.55 -4.48
N LEU A 111 18.90 3.93 -5.66
CA LEU A 111 19.04 5.34 -6.05
C LEU A 111 17.67 6.02 -6.11
N ALA A 112 16.67 5.38 -6.71
CA ALA A 112 15.29 5.88 -6.73
C ALA A 112 14.72 6.04 -5.31
N ALA A 113 14.97 5.08 -4.42
CA ALA A 113 14.59 5.20 -3.00
C ALA A 113 15.33 6.36 -2.32
N GLY A 114 16.62 6.58 -2.61
CA GLY A 114 17.39 7.69 -2.08
C GLY A 114 16.88 9.06 -2.53
N ILE A 115 16.55 9.21 -3.82
CA ILE A 115 15.94 10.44 -4.36
C ILE A 115 14.56 10.67 -3.72
N GLY A 116 13.73 9.62 -3.66
CA GLY A 116 12.41 9.71 -3.05
C GLY A 116 12.45 10.10 -1.57
N LEU A 117 13.43 9.58 -0.82
CA LEU A 117 13.67 9.92 0.58
C LEU A 117 14.13 11.37 0.73
N ALA A 118 15.08 11.82 -0.09
CA ALA A 118 15.59 13.20 -0.07
C ALA A 118 14.50 14.23 -0.42
N ALA A 119 13.56 13.84 -1.28
CA ALA A 119 12.43 14.68 -1.63
C ALA A 119 11.29 14.65 -0.60
N PHE A 120 11.25 13.70 0.34
CA PHE A 120 10.10 13.50 1.23
C PHE A 120 9.96 14.65 2.25
N PRO A 121 8.76 15.22 2.50
CA PRO A 121 8.64 16.50 3.21
C PRO A 121 8.91 16.39 4.70
N LEU A 122 8.71 15.21 5.30
CA LEU A 122 8.77 15.01 6.74
C LEU A 122 9.65 13.82 7.14
N TRP A 123 10.33 13.96 8.27
CA TRP A 123 11.06 12.86 8.94
C TRP A 123 12.09 12.12 8.06
N GLN A 124 12.71 12.81 7.10
CA GLN A 124 13.72 12.25 6.19
C GLN A 124 14.80 11.46 6.94
N TRP A 125 15.33 11.99 8.04
CA TRP A 125 16.35 11.31 8.85
C TRP A 125 15.81 10.05 9.54
N GLY A 126 14.59 10.10 10.08
CA GLY A 126 13.95 8.96 10.73
C GLY A 126 13.63 7.84 9.73
N LEU A 127 13.06 8.19 8.58
CA LEU A 127 12.82 7.27 7.47
C LEU A 127 14.14 6.70 6.92
N GLY A 128 15.16 7.54 6.74
CA GLY A 128 16.48 7.13 6.27
C GLY A 128 17.17 6.15 7.21
N LEU A 129 17.18 6.43 8.52
CA LEU A 129 17.72 5.53 9.53
C LEU A 129 16.92 4.21 9.57
N GLY A 130 15.60 4.28 9.56
CA GLY A 130 14.72 3.11 9.55
C GLY A 130 14.96 2.21 8.33
N LEU A 131 15.05 2.80 7.13
CA LEU A 131 15.36 2.10 5.89
C LEU A 131 16.78 1.51 5.92
N ALA A 132 17.78 2.23 6.43
CA ALA A 132 19.14 1.72 6.56
C ALA A 132 19.22 0.50 7.50
N LEU A 133 18.59 0.57 8.67
CA LEU A 133 18.48 -0.55 9.61
C LEU A 133 17.74 -1.74 8.99
N TYR A 134 16.66 -1.48 8.27
CA TYR A 134 15.91 -2.51 7.56
C TYR A 134 16.76 -3.17 6.46
N MET A 135 17.48 -2.39 5.64
CA MET A 135 18.37 -2.93 4.61
C MET A 135 19.49 -3.77 5.21
N ALA A 136 20.07 -3.35 6.34
CA ALA A 136 21.07 -4.14 7.07
C ALA A 136 20.47 -5.47 7.59
N ALA A 137 19.27 -5.42 8.17
CA ALA A 137 18.54 -6.60 8.62
C ALA A 137 18.21 -7.54 7.45
N LEU A 138 17.80 -7.01 6.30
CA LEU A 138 17.48 -7.77 5.08
C LEU A 138 18.74 -8.40 4.45
N TRP A 139 19.88 -7.71 4.54
CA TRP A 139 21.18 -8.22 4.14
C TRP A 139 21.60 -9.44 4.99
N ARG A 140 21.30 -9.43 6.30
CA ARG A 140 21.52 -10.59 7.17
C ARG A 140 20.47 -11.67 6.92
N TRP A 141 19.19 -11.32 7.00
CA TRP A 141 18.03 -12.22 6.91
C TRP A 141 17.20 -11.92 5.65
N PRO A 142 17.40 -12.66 4.55
CA PRO A 142 16.78 -12.35 3.24
C PRO A 142 15.27 -12.54 3.21
N LEU A 143 14.70 -13.15 4.24
CA LEU A 143 13.28 -13.44 4.34
C LEU A 143 12.59 -12.50 5.35
N ALA A 144 13.31 -11.52 5.92
CA ALA A 144 12.75 -10.54 6.85
C ALA A 144 11.63 -9.70 6.20
N TRP A 145 11.72 -9.45 4.89
CA TRP A 145 10.67 -8.73 4.16
C TRP A 145 9.30 -9.42 4.22
N LEU A 146 9.24 -10.75 4.40
CA LEU A 146 7.97 -11.49 4.59
C LEU A 146 7.27 -11.17 5.91
N VAL A 147 7.97 -10.50 6.83
CA VAL A 147 7.40 -9.95 8.07
C VAL A 147 7.19 -8.45 7.92
N VAL A 148 8.23 -7.73 7.49
CA VAL A 148 8.23 -6.25 7.45
C VAL A 148 7.23 -5.71 6.44
N VAL A 149 7.16 -6.24 5.21
CA VAL A 149 6.26 -5.71 4.18
C VAL A 149 4.79 -5.90 4.56
N PRO A 150 4.31 -7.10 4.99
CA PRO A 150 2.93 -7.24 5.43
C PRO A 150 2.55 -6.43 6.68
N ALA A 151 3.52 -6.20 7.58
CA ALA A 151 3.31 -5.36 8.77
C ALA A 151 3.27 -3.87 8.43
N ALA A 152 4.13 -3.42 7.52
CA ALA A 152 4.19 -2.02 7.09
C ALA A 152 3.01 -1.62 6.21
N LEU A 153 2.38 -2.56 5.49
CA LEU A 153 1.28 -2.29 4.57
C LEU A 153 0.18 -1.41 5.22
N PRO A 154 -0.35 -1.72 6.41
CA PRO A 154 -1.29 -0.82 7.07
C PRO A 154 -0.62 0.19 8.01
N LEU A 155 0.62 -0.01 8.49
CA LEU A 155 1.19 0.80 9.59
C LEU A 155 2.09 1.95 9.13
N LEU A 156 2.70 1.82 7.96
CA LEU A 156 3.59 2.82 7.39
C LEU A 156 2.76 3.72 6.47
N ASP A 157 1.86 4.53 7.02
CA ASP A 157 0.96 5.44 6.29
C ASP A 157 1.10 6.88 6.81
N LEU A 158 1.91 7.69 6.12
CA LEU A 158 2.26 9.05 6.52
C LEU A 158 1.56 10.14 5.71
N ALA A 159 0.65 9.77 4.80
CA ALA A 159 -0.09 10.75 3.99
C ALA A 159 -0.81 11.83 4.82
N PRO A 160 -1.42 11.54 6.01
CA PRO A 160 -2.11 12.56 6.80
C PRO A 160 -1.21 13.67 7.36
N TRP A 161 0.11 13.45 7.40
CA TRP A 161 1.09 14.45 7.85
C TRP A 161 1.87 15.04 6.67
N SER A 162 2.24 14.20 5.69
CA SER A 162 3.10 14.60 4.57
C SER A 162 2.34 15.18 3.39
N GLY A 163 1.04 14.90 3.24
CA GLY A 163 0.27 15.17 2.03
C GLY A 163 0.55 14.22 0.87
N ARG A 164 1.54 13.32 0.97
CA ARG A 164 1.96 12.44 -0.13
C ARG A 164 1.24 11.10 -0.13
N PHE A 165 0.49 10.84 -1.21
CA PHE A 165 -0.21 9.56 -1.43
C PHE A 165 0.02 8.95 -2.83
N PHE A 166 0.75 9.64 -3.72
CA PHE A 166 1.16 9.11 -5.03
C PHE A 166 2.44 8.28 -4.93
N PHE A 167 3.49 8.90 -4.38
CA PHE A 167 4.75 8.26 -4.05
C PHE A 167 4.97 8.39 -2.55
N ASP A 168 4.91 7.27 -1.82
CA ASP A 168 4.87 7.23 -0.37
C ASP A 168 6.05 6.45 0.25
N GLU A 169 6.13 6.46 1.58
CA GLU A 169 7.06 5.66 2.38
C GLU A 169 7.07 4.14 2.12
N PHE A 170 5.96 3.55 1.71
CA PHE A 170 5.79 2.14 1.42
C PHE A 170 6.41 1.84 0.07
N ASP A 171 6.32 2.77 -0.89
CA ASP A 171 7.11 2.71 -2.13
C ASP A 171 8.61 2.71 -1.82
N LEU A 172 9.08 3.59 -0.91
CA LEU A 172 10.48 3.59 -0.45
C LEU A 172 10.89 2.24 0.16
N LEU A 173 10.04 1.66 1.00
CA LEU A 173 10.26 0.34 1.60
C LEU A 173 10.33 -0.77 0.54
N MET A 174 9.45 -0.75 -0.46
CA MET A 174 9.41 -1.73 -1.54
C MET A 174 10.64 -1.64 -2.45
N LEU A 175 11.05 -0.42 -2.81
CA LEU A 175 12.28 -0.15 -3.55
C LEU A 175 13.52 -0.62 -2.78
N ALA A 176 13.62 -0.27 -1.48
CA ALA A 176 14.70 -0.71 -0.61
C ALA A 176 14.74 -2.25 -0.49
N THR A 177 13.58 -2.89 -0.37
CA THR A 177 13.45 -4.36 -0.31
C THR A 177 13.99 -5.01 -1.58
N ALA A 178 13.49 -4.60 -2.74
CA ALA A 178 13.90 -5.19 -4.01
C ALA A 178 15.35 -4.87 -4.36
N GLY A 179 15.78 -3.61 -4.19
CA GLY A 179 17.15 -3.17 -4.45
C GLY A 179 18.17 -3.98 -3.65
N THR A 180 17.94 -4.11 -2.33
CA THR A 180 18.82 -4.87 -1.43
C THR A 180 18.87 -6.37 -1.78
N LEU A 181 17.72 -6.99 -2.06
CA LEU A 181 17.67 -8.42 -2.42
C LEU A 181 18.37 -8.71 -3.76
N LEU A 182 18.23 -7.80 -4.74
CA LEU A 182 18.89 -7.93 -6.04
C LEU A 182 20.41 -7.74 -5.94
N LEU A 183 20.88 -6.76 -5.15
CA LEU A 183 22.30 -6.53 -4.89
C LEU A 183 22.96 -7.69 -4.16
N ARG A 184 22.25 -8.31 -3.21
CA ARG A 184 22.77 -9.48 -2.47
C ARG A 184 23.06 -10.68 -3.38
N GLY A 185 22.43 -10.76 -4.55
CA GLY A 185 22.90 -11.59 -5.65
C GLY A 185 22.96 -13.10 -5.37
N ARG A 186 21.92 -13.71 -4.81
CA ARG A 186 21.83 -15.18 -4.72
C ARG A 186 21.55 -15.80 -6.10
N ARG A 187 22.24 -16.91 -6.41
CA ARG A 187 22.01 -17.71 -7.62
C ARG A 187 20.56 -18.16 -7.63
N THR A 188 19.82 -17.73 -8.64
CA THR A 188 18.50 -18.25 -8.96
C THR A 188 18.69 -19.62 -9.58
N PRO A 189 18.21 -20.71 -8.96
CA PRO A 189 17.99 -21.94 -9.72
C PRO A 189 17.09 -21.56 -10.90
N GLY A 190 17.38 -22.09 -12.10
CA GLY A 190 16.51 -21.87 -13.25
C GLY A 190 15.11 -22.35 -12.91
N SER A 191 14.21 -21.44 -12.57
CA SER A 191 12.80 -21.77 -12.43
C SER A 191 12.22 -21.76 -13.82
N GLY A 192 11.76 -22.91 -14.31
CA GLY A 192 10.91 -22.95 -15.49
C GLY A 192 9.76 -21.95 -15.33
N LEU A 193 9.37 -21.32 -16.44
CA LEU A 193 8.11 -20.58 -16.51
C LEU A 193 7.00 -21.58 -16.18
N ASN A 194 6.11 -21.23 -15.27
CA ASN A 194 4.92 -22.04 -15.02
C ASN A 194 4.05 -22.03 -16.29
N SER A 195 3.24 -23.07 -16.50
CA SER A 195 2.31 -23.14 -17.64
C SER A 195 1.35 -21.93 -17.73
N LEU A 196 1.18 -21.20 -16.63
CA LEU A 196 0.27 -20.05 -16.49
C LEU A 196 0.93 -18.70 -16.76
N TRP A 197 2.22 -18.67 -17.09
CA TRP A 197 2.90 -17.44 -17.48
C TRP A 197 2.18 -16.67 -18.59
N PRO A 198 1.58 -17.30 -19.63
CA PRO A 198 0.81 -16.57 -20.63
C PRO A 198 -0.35 -15.77 -20.04
N LEU A 199 -1.11 -16.34 -19.09
CA LEU A 199 -2.20 -15.64 -18.41
C LEU A 199 -1.66 -14.43 -17.63
N PHE A 200 -0.57 -14.61 -16.88
CA PHE A 200 0.03 -13.51 -16.12
C PHE A 200 0.56 -12.39 -17.04
N ALA A 201 1.17 -12.77 -18.17
CA ALA A 201 1.62 -11.83 -19.18
C ALA A 201 0.45 -11.08 -19.82
N LEU A 202 -0.65 -11.75 -20.15
CA LEU A 202 -1.86 -11.11 -20.67
C LEU A 202 -2.48 -10.14 -19.65
N CYS A 203 -2.60 -10.53 -18.38
CA CYS A 203 -3.05 -9.60 -17.33
C CYS A 203 -2.13 -8.38 -17.24
N ALA A 204 -0.81 -8.57 -17.27
CA ALA A 204 0.15 -7.47 -17.23
C ALA A 204 0.01 -6.55 -18.46
N VAL A 205 -0.14 -7.12 -19.65
CA VAL A 205 -0.37 -6.35 -20.89
C VAL A 205 -1.68 -5.55 -20.80
N SER A 206 -2.76 -6.15 -20.30
CA SER A 206 -4.03 -5.45 -20.09
C SER A 206 -3.87 -4.25 -19.16
N VAL A 207 -3.17 -4.42 -18.03
CA VAL A 207 -2.86 -3.32 -17.10
C VAL A 207 -1.99 -2.25 -17.76
N LEU A 208 -1.00 -2.64 -18.57
CA LEU A 208 -0.12 -1.69 -19.28
C LEU A 208 -0.88 -0.88 -20.35
N ILE A 209 -1.79 -1.51 -21.09
CA ILE A 209 -2.63 -0.82 -22.08
C ILE A 209 -3.56 0.16 -21.35
N SER A 210 -4.25 -0.30 -20.31
CA SER A 210 -5.12 0.56 -19.50
C SER A 210 -4.36 1.69 -18.82
N LEU A 211 -3.13 1.45 -18.34
CA LEU A 211 -2.24 2.50 -17.84
C LEU A 211 -1.93 3.54 -18.93
N ALA A 212 -1.57 3.11 -20.15
CA ALA A 212 -1.29 4.02 -21.25
C ALA A 212 -2.52 4.86 -21.63
N LEU A 213 -3.72 4.25 -21.65
CA LEU A 213 -4.98 4.95 -21.89
C LEU A 213 -5.31 5.96 -20.79
N GLY A 214 -5.11 5.59 -19.52
CA GLY A 214 -5.39 6.46 -18.38
C GLY A 214 -4.47 7.68 -18.34
N LEU A 215 -3.17 7.46 -18.60
CA LEU A 215 -2.17 8.52 -18.67
C LEU A 215 -2.42 9.47 -19.85
N GLY A 216 -2.92 8.93 -20.97
CA GLY A 216 -3.27 9.70 -22.16
C GLY A 216 -2.09 10.53 -22.67
N SER A 217 -2.32 11.83 -22.89
CA SER A 217 -1.24 12.81 -23.08
C SER A 217 -0.91 13.45 -21.72
N PRO A 218 0.14 12.98 -21.03
CA PRO A 218 0.42 13.43 -19.68
C PRO A 218 0.70 14.94 -19.65
N PRO A 219 0.08 15.70 -18.73
CA PRO A 219 0.35 17.12 -18.55
C PRO A 219 1.79 17.34 -18.04
N PRO A 220 2.29 18.58 -17.99
CA PRO A 220 3.58 18.87 -17.38
C PRO A 220 3.68 18.37 -15.94
N LEU A 221 4.89 18.01 -15.51
CA LEU A 221 5.18 17.62 -14.13
C LEU A 221 5.24 18.87 -13.23
N ASP A 222 4.06 19.38 -12.88
CA ASP A 222 3.86 20.55 -12.03
C ASP A 222 3.38 20.14 -10.61
N ALA A 223 2.99 21.13 -9.80
CA ALA A 223 2.45 20.91 -8.46
C ALA A 223 1.12 20.12 -8.43
N ASN A 224 0.40 20.00 -9.56
CA ASN A 224 -0.86 19.26 -9.66
C ASN A 224 -0.66 17.79 -10.04
N ALA A 225 0.46 17.47 -10.70
CA ALA A 225 0.73 16.15 -11.24
C ALA A 225 0.48 15.02 -10.22
N PHE A 226 0.91 15.19 -8.97
CA PHE A 226 0.82 14.18 -7.91
C PHE A 226 -0.06 14.56 -6.72
N SER A 227 -0.94 15.55 -6.89
CA SER A 227 -1.71 16.15 -5.78
C SER A 227 -3.19 15.81 -5.79
N SER A 228 -3.73 15.33 -6.92
CA SER A 228 -5.16 15.02 -7.05
C SER A 228 -5.42 13.73 -7.83
N TYR A 229 -6.54 13.07 -7.53
CA TYR A 229 -7.05 11.90 -8.23
C TYR A 229 -7.56 12.22 -9.65
N TRP A 230 -7.79 13.51 -9.97
CA TRP A 230 -8.17 13.95 -11.32
C TRP A 230 -6.99 14.01 -12.29
N SER A 231 -5.77 14.04 -11.76
CA SER A 231 -4.55 14.04 -12.57
C SER A 231 -4.46 12.75 -13.39
N PRO A 232 -4.07 12.80 -14.68
CA PRO A 232 -3.79 11.60 -15.47
C PRO A 232 -2.68 10.72 -14.86
N TYR A 233 -1.80 11.30 -14.04
CA TYR A 233 -0.81 10.53 -13.29
C TYR A 233 -1.43 9.64 -12.20
N ASN A 234 -2.70 9.80 -11.86
CA ASN A 234 -3.39 8.88 -10.95
C ASN A 234 -3.36 7.44 -11.49
N SER A 235 -3.26 7.27 -12.81
CA SER A 235 -3.00 5.98 -13.44
C SER A 235 -1.70 5.32 -12.96
N LEU A 236 -0.62 6.09 -12.75
CA LEU A 236 0.63 5.56 -12.17
C LEU A 236 0.44 5.15 -10.72
N ARG A 237 -0.30 5.96 -9.94
CA ARG A 237 -0.62 5.64 -8.54
C ARG A 237 -1.35 4.31 -8.45
N VAL A 238 -2.37 4.08 -9.27
CA VAL A 238 -3.12 2.82 -9.29
C VAL A 238 -2.24 1.68 -9.83
N ALA A 239 -1.49 1.89 -10.91
CA ALA A 239 -0.60 0.88 -11.51
C ALA A 239 0.45 0.36 -10.53
N LYS A 240 0.96 1.19 -9.62
CA LYS A 240 1.98 0.78 -8.64
C LYS A 240 1.49 -0.38 -7.76
N GLY A 241 0.19 -0.45 -7.46
CA GLY A 241 -0.39 -1.56 -6.70
C GLY A 241 -0.25 -2.91 -7.42
N PHE A 242 -0.50 -2.93 -8.74
CA PHE A 242 -0.25 -4.12 -9.57
C PHE A 242 1.23 -4.44 -9.67
N ALA A 243 2.09 -3.42 -9.84
CA ALA A 243 3.53 -3.59 -9.94
C ALA A 243 4.14 -4.19 -8.64
N TRP A 244 3.74 -3.68 -7.47
CA TRP A 244 4.17 -4.20 -6.17
C TRP A 244 3.62 -5.59 -5.89
N GLY A 245 2.37 -5.89 -6.27
CA GLY A 245 1.84 -7.25 -6.17
C GLY A 245 2.61 -8.26 -7.03
N GLY A 246 2.94 -7.86 -8.27
CA GLY A 246 3.79 -8.63 -9.19
C GLY A 246 5.23 -8.78 -8.68
N LEU A 247 5.78 -7.75 -8.06
CA LEU A 247 7.10 -7.78 -7.45
C LEU A 247 7.15 -8.74 -6.25
N ILE A 248 6.15 -8.71 -5.36
CA ILE A 248 6.05 -9.68 -4.25
C ILE A 248 5.98 -11.11 -4.79
N PHE A 249 5.17 -11.33 -5.83
CA PHE A 249 5.10 -12.62 -6.51
C PHE A 249 6.48 -13.06 -7.04
N LEU A 250 7.18 -12.17 -7.74
CA LEU A 250 8.52 -12.43 -8.26
C LEU A 250 9.52 -12.73 -7.14
N LEU A 251 9.61 -11.88 -6.12
CA LEU A 251 10.52 -12.04 -4.99
C LEU A 251 10.28 -13.37 -4.27
N LEU A 252 9.02 -13.78 -4.08
CA LEU A 252 8.72 -15.06 -3.46
C LEU A 252 9.14 -16.26 -4.33
N ARG A 253 8.94 -16.17 -5.65
CA ARG A 253 9.42 -17.20 -6.60
C ARG A 253 10.94 -17.32 -6.64
N LEU A 254 11.65 -16.20 -6.46
CA LEU A 254 13.11 -16.17 -6.38
C LEU A 254 13.62 -16.71 -5.03
N ALA A 255 12.92 -16.40 -3.94
CA ALA A 255 13.30 -16.78 -2.60
C ALA A 255 13.02 -18.26 -2.26
N ARG A 256 11.93 -18.83 -2.80
CA ARG A 256 11.45 -20.21 -2.55
C ARG A 256 11.55 -20.64 -1.08
N PRO A 257 10.95 -19.89 -0.13
CA PRO A 257 10.97 -20.28 1.27
C PRO A 257 10.24 -21.62 1.47
N GLU A 258 10.68 -22.41 2.44
CA GLU A 258 9.93 -23.60 2.87
C GLU A 258 8.51 -23.21 3.30
N PRO A 259 7.48 -24.03 3.01
CA PRO A 259 6.09 -23.68 3.31
C PRO A 259 5.84 -23.30 4.78
N ALA A 260 6.46 -24.02 5.73
CA ALA A 260 6.33 -23.73 7.16
C ALA A 260 6.97 -22.38 7.55
N GLN A 261 8.10 -22.05 6.92
CA GLN A 261 8.77 -20.77 7.11
C GLN A 261 7.98 -19.60 6.51
N LEU A 262 7.39 -19.81 5.32
CA LEU A 262 6.52 -18.83 4.68
C LEU A 262 5.29 -18.55 5.54
N ALA A 263 4.58 -19.61 5.96
CA ALA A 263 3.40 -19.52 6.83
C ALA A 263 3.72 -18.77 8.13
N THR A 264 4.85 -19.10 8.77
CA THR A 264 5.26 -18.45 10.02
C THR A 264 5.53 -16.96 9.83
N ARG A 265 6.29 -16.57 8.80
CA ARG A 265 6.66 -15.17 8.60
C ARG A 265 5.46 -14.31 8.19
N LEU A 266 4.60 -14.82 7.31
CA LEU A 266 3.35 -14.13 6.95
C LEU A 266 2.42 -13.98 8.16
N ALA A 267 2.28 -15.02 8.99
CA ALA A 267 1.48 -14.94 10.21
C ALA A 267 2.00 -13.88 11.19
N ILE A 268 3.32 -13.75 11.32
CA ILE A 268 3.94 -12.70 12.16
C ILE A 268 3.71 -11.31 11.53
N GLY A 269 4.00 -11.13 10.24
CA GLY A 269 3.86 -9.84 9.57
C GLY A 269 2.41 -9.33 9.56
N MET A 270 1.47 -10.17 9.11
CA MET A 270 0.04 -9.87 9.16
C MET A 270 -0.45 -9.67 10.60
N GLY A 271 0.09 -10.43 11.55
CA GLY A 271 -0.26 -10.29 12.96
C GLY A 271 0.21 -8.98 13.58
N ILE A 272 1.42 -8.50 13.25
CA ILE A 272 1.91 -7.18 13.67
C ILE A 272 1.02 -6.09 13.05
N GLY A 273 0.68 -6.20 11.77
CA GLY A 273 -0.20 -5.25 11.11
C GLY A 273 -1.60 -5.22 11.73
N LEU A 274 -2.22 -6.37 11.98
CA LEU A 274 -3.51 -6.47 12.68
C LEU A 274 -3.46 -5.92 14.11
N LEU A 275 -2.40 -6.23 14.86
CA LEU A 275 -2.21 -5.68 16.19
C LEU A 275 -2.13 -4.15 16.14
N GLY A 276 -1.33 -3.59 15.24
CA GLY A 276 -1.20 -2.14 15.12
C GLY A 276 -2.50 -1.46 14.66
N VAL A 277 -3.16 -1.96 13.61
CA VAL A 277 -4.45 -1.43 13.15
C VAL A 277 -5.50 -1.53 14.26
N GLY A 278 -5.53 -2.65 14.98
CA GLY A 278 -6.47 -2.88 16.06
C GLY A 278 -6.24 -1.96 17.26
N LEU A 279 -4.99 -1.78 17.70
CA LEU A 279 -4.67 -0.88 18.82
C LEU A 279 -4.96 0.57 18.49
N VAL A 280 -4.64 1.02 17.27
CA VAL A 280 -4.97 2.39 16.82
C VAL A 280 -6.48 2.55 16.66
N GLY A 281 -7.17 1.54 16.14
CA GLY A 281 -8.63 1.55 16.03
C GLY A 281 -9.32 1.61 17.40
N LEU A 282 -8.82 0.86 18.39
CA LEU A 282 -9.29 0.95 19.77
C LEU A 282 -9.04 2.34 20.36
N TRP A 283 -7.82 2.85 20.16
CA TRP A 283 -7.44 4.18 20.62
C TRP A 283 -8.32 5.26 20.01
N GLU A 284 -8.54 5.22 18.70
CA GLU A 284 -9.43 6.14 17.98
C GLU A 284 -10.88 6.02 18.47
N HIS A 285 -11.40 4.80 18.61
CA HIS A 285 -12.75 4.58 19.12
C HIS A 285 -12.91 5.12 20.55
N TRP A 286 -11.92 4.89 21.41
CA TRP A 286 -11.89 5.44 22.76
C TRP A 286 -11.90 6.97 22.77
N LEU A 287 -11.10 7.60 21.90
CA LEU A 287 -10.99 9.06 21.83
C LEU A 287 -12.26 9.75 21.33
N PHE A 288 -12.98 9.15 20.38
CA PHE A 288 -14.08 9.82 19.69
C PHE A 288 -15.47 9.32 20.06
N ALA A 289 -15.64 8.03 20.37
CA ALA A 289 -16.91 7.47 20.83
C ALA A 289 -16.93 7.22 22.34
N GLY A 290 -15.79 6.80 22.90
CA GLY A 290 -15.71 6.22 24.25
C GLY A 290 -16.28 4.79 24.29
N PHE A 291 -15.99 4.03 25.35
CA PHE A 291 -16.52 2.66 25.53
C PHE A 291 -17.81 2.60 26.36
N ALA A 292 -18.17 3.68 27.03
CA ALA A 292 -19.26 3.72 28.01
C ALA A 292 -20.54 4.37 27.47
N ASN A 293 -20.53 4.87 26.23
CA ASN A 293 -21.60 5.70 25.69
C ASN A 293 -22.01 5.23 24.27
N ASP A 294 -22.99 4.34 24.19
CA ASP A 294 -23.47 3.73 22.93
C ASP A 294 -24.21 4.71 21.99
N SER A 295 -24.33 5.98 22.39
CA SER A 295 -25.03 7.03 21.63
C SER A 295 -24.14 7.73 20.59
N ASN A 296 -22.81 7.65 20.72
CA ASN A 296 -21.89 8.34 19.81
C ASN A 296 -21.62 7.51 18.55
N THR A 297 -22.10 7.99 17.42
CA THR A 297 -21.90 7.36 16.11
C THR A 297 -20.54 7.75 15.54
N TYR A 298 -19.54 6.87 15.68
CA TYR A 298 -18.22 7.10 15.11
C TYR A 298 -17.71 5.87 14.35
N ARG A 299 -17.40 6.07 13.06
CA ARG A 299 -16.73 5.08 12.21
C ARG A 299 -15.22 5.27 12.29
N ILE A 300 -14.51 4.24 12.76
CA ILE A 300 -13.04 4.27 12.79
C ILE A 300 -12.42 4.12 11.40
N VAL A 301 -11.24 4.71 11.23
CA VAL A 301 -10.38 4.54 10.04
C VAL A 301 -9.01 3.95 10.36
N SER A 302 -8.62 3.97 11.64
CA SER A 302 -7.33 3.55 12.16
C SER A 302 -6.17 4.22 11.42
N THR A 303 -5.27 3.43 10.85
CA THR A 303 -4.07 3.89 10.12
C THR A 303 -4.30 4.07 8.62
N PHE A 304 -5.53 3.91 8.11
CA PHE A 304 -5.80 3.95 6.67
C PHE A 304 -6.10 5.37 6.17
N SER A 305 -5.07 6.12 5.75
CA SER A 305 -5.25 7.46 5.17
C SER A 305 -6.03 7.44 3.86
N SER A 306 -5.96 6.33 3.13
CA SER A 306 -6.74 6.07 1.92
C SER A 306 -8.26 6.18 2.13
N MET A 307 -8.75 6.23 3.37
CA MET A 307 -10.15 6.47 3.69
C MET A 307 -10.56 7.95 3.72
N HIS A 308 -9.68 8.89 3.37
CA HIS A 308 -9.99 10.34 3.35
C HIS A 308 -11.09 10.74 2.34
N THR A 309 -11.35 9.88 1.35
CA THR A 309 -12.47 9.98 0.40
C THR A 309 -13.57 8.94 0.68
N GLY A 310 -13.60 8.35 1.88
CA GLY A 310 -14.42 7.18 2.20
C GLY A 310 -13.76 5.88 1.74
N GLY A 311 -14.55 4.80 1.59
CA GLY A 311 -13.98 3.47 1.37
C GLY A 311 -14.28 2.48 2.48
N GLY A 312 -13.97 1.23 2.22
CA GLY A 312 -14.00 0.04 3.07
C GLY A 312 -12.62 -0.62 3.14
N HIS A 313 -11.57 0.21 3.14
CA HIS A 313 -10.19 -0.25 2.99
C HIS A 313 -9.65 -0.97 4.24
N ILE A 314 -9.99 -0.46 5.42
CA ILE A 314 -9.61 -1.09 6.69
C ILE A 314 -10.23 -2.49 6.80
N GLU A 315 -11.50 -2.65 6.43
CA GLU A 315 -12.23 -3.91 6.46
C GLU A 315 -11.62 -4.95 5.52
N ALA A 316 -11.21 -4.53 4.32
CA ALA A 316 -10.50 -5.38 3.37
C ALA A 316 -9.21 -5.94 3.98
N TYR A 317 -8.41 -5.11 4.65
CA TYR A 317 -7.19 -5.56 5.31
C TYR A 317 -7.46 -6.49 6.49
N LEU A 318 -8.41 -6.15 7.38
CA LEU A 318 -8.78 -6.97 8.53
C LEU A 318 -9.22 -8.38 8.10
N ALA A 319 -10.09 -8.47 7.08
CA ALA A 319 -10.54 -9.73 6.50
C ALA A 319 -9.40 -10.51 5.82
N ALA A 320 -8.50 -9.82 5.11
CA ALA A 320 -7.40 -10.46 4.40
C ALA A 320 -6.30 -11.00 5.32
N ALA A 321 -5.98 -10.29 6.40
CA ALA A 321 -4.86 -10.59 7.28
C ALA A 321 -5.21 -11.64 8.35
N LEU A 322 -6.45 -11.65 8.87
CA LEU A 322 -6.88 -12.54 9.96
C LEU A 322 -6.64 -14.04 9.70
N PRO A 323 -6.88 -14.58 8.49
CA PRO A 323 -6.61 -15.98 8.19
C PRO A 323 -5.17 -16.44 8.46
N PHE A 324 -4.18 -15.54 8.34
CA PHE A 324 -2.79 -15.89 8.56
C PHE A 324 -2.46 -16.08 10.05
N LEU A 325 -3.19 -15.41 10.96
CA LEU A 325 -3.08 -15.64 12.40
C LEU A 325 -3.51 -17.05 12.81
N TRP A 326 -4.54 -17.58 12.13
CA TRP A 326 -4.99 -18.95 12.32
C TRP A 326 -3.91 -20.00 12.02
N LEU A 327 -2.82 -19.67 11.32
CA LEU A 327 -1.70 -20.60 11.15
C LEU A 327 -0.85 -20.77 12.41
N GLY A 328 -0.85 -19.80 13.33
CA GLY A 328 -0.01 -19.75 14.53
C GLY A 328 -0.75 -19.98 15.85
N TRP A 329 -2.05 -20.23 15.82
CA TRP A 329 -2.92 -20.14 17.00
C TRP A 329 -2.61 -21.14 18.13
N LYS A 330 -2.06 -22.32 17.82
CA LYS A 330 -1.71 -23.33 18.83
C LYS A 330 -0.41 -23.02 19.58
N THR A 331 0.47 -22.23 19.00
CA THR A 331 1.85 -22.06 19.49
C THR A 331 2.11 -20.67 20.07
N ARG A 332 1.14 -19.76 20.00
CA ARG A 332 1.32 -18.35 20.33
C ARG A 332 0.12 -17.79 21.08
N LEU A 333 0.34 -17.45 22.35
CA LEU A 333 -0.69 -16.92 23.26
C LEU A 333 -1.29 -15.59 22.77
N TRP A 334 -0.55 -14.80 22.00
CA TRP A 334 -1.00 -13.50 21.49
C TRP A 334 -2.01 -13.60 20.33
N VAL A 335 -2.16 -14.77 19.67
CA VAL A 335 -3.01 -14.90 18.47
C VAL A 335 -4.48 -14.66 18.79
N VAL A 336 -5.00 -15.26 19.86
CA VAL A 336 -6.43 -15.16 20.20
C VAL A 336 -6.81 -13.71 20.60
N PRO A 337 -6.04 -13.00 21.45
CA PRO A 337 -6.28 -11.58 21.70
C PRO A 337 -6.27 -10.71 20.43
N VAL A 338 -5.33 -10.94 19.50
CA VAL A 338 -5.28 -10.16 18.24
C VAL A 338 -6.47 -10.49 17.33
N MET A 339 -6.92 -11.74 17.29
CA MET A 339 -8.15 -12.10 16.57
C MET A 339 -9.39 -11.42 17.18
N ALA A 340 -9.51 -11.41 18.51
CA ALA A 340 -10.59 -10.72 19.21
C ALA A 340 -10.57 -9.22 18.91
N LEU A 341 -9.39 -8.61 19.00
CA LEU A 341 -9.16 -7.21 18.64
C LEU A 341 -9.56 -6.91 17.19
N THR A 342 -9.25 -7.81 16.25
CA THR A 342 -9.64 -7.68 14.83
C THR A 342 -11.16 -7.71 14.65
N VAL A 343 -11.85 -8.58 15.39
CA VAL A 343 -13.32 -8.64 15.41
C VAL A 343 -13.89 -7.33 15.96
N SER A 344 -13.38 -6.85 17.10
CA SER A 344 -13.81 -5.57 17.68
C SER A 344 -13.58 -4.40 16.73
N ALA A 345 -12.40 -4.31 16.11
CA ALA A 345 -12.10 -3.27 15.12
C ALA A 345 -13.06 -3.32 13.93
N THR A 346 -13.43 -4.51 13.46
CA THR A 346 -14.41 -4.69 12.36
C THR A 346 -15.81 -4.21 12.76
N VAL A 347 -16.22 -4.42 14.01
CA VAL A 347 -17.49 -3.90 14.53
C VAL A 347 -17.46 -2.36 14.58
N PHE A 348 -16.35 -1.78 15.06
CA PHE A 348 -16.20 -0.32 15.16
C PHE A 348 -16.13 0.41 13.82
N THR A 349 -15.90 -0.29 12.71
CA THR A 349 -15.98 0.35 11.38
C THR A 349 -17.43 0.53 10.91
N VAL A 350 -18.40 -0.11 11.58
CA VAL A 350 -19.83 -0.09 11.26
C VAL A 350 -20.13 -0.37 9.77
N ALA A 351 -19.28 -1.19 9.15
CA ALA A 351 -19.36 -1.51 7.74
C ALA A 351 -19.94 -2.91 7.50
N ARG A 352 -21.12 -2.95 6.88
CA ARG A 352 -21.85 -4.18 6.53
C ARG A 352 -20.99 -5.15 5.70
N GLY A 353 -20.30 -4.63 4.68
CA GLY A 353 -19.44 -5.44 3.81
C GLY A 353 -18.26 -6.08 4.54
N GLY A 354 -17.66 -5.37 5.50
CA GLY A 354 -16.56 -5.89 6.33
C GLY A 354 -16.99 -7.00 7.26
N VAL A 355 -18.15 -6.84 7.91
CA VAL A 355 -18.77 -7.87 8.73
C VAL A 355 -19.07 -9.14 7.92
N LEU A 356 -19.68 -9.00 6.75
CA LEU A 356 -19.97 -10.13 5.87
C LEU A 356 -18.69 -10.86 5.46
N ALA A 357 -17.65 -10.10 5.06
CA ALA A 357 -16.35 -10.66 4.69
C ALA A 357 -15.68 -11.41 5.85
N LEU A 358 -15.73 -10.86 7.06
CA LEU A 358 -15.19 -11.54 8.24
C LEU A 358 -15.99 -12.80 8.58
N GLY A 359 -17.31 -12.79 8.42
CA GLY A 359 -18.15 -13.99 8.54
C GLY A 359 -17.74 -15.10 7.57
N VAL A 360 -17.51 -14.77 6.29
CA VAL A 360 -17.01 -15.70 5.26
C VAL A 360 -15.64 -16.26 5.63
N VAL A 361 -14.75 -15.42 6.15
CA VAL A 361 -13.42 -15.82 6.64
C VAL A 361 -13.54 -16.81 7.80
N LEU A 362 -14.29 -16.48 8.84
CA LEU A 362 -14.47 -17.32 10.02
C LEU A 362 -15.08 -18.68 9.65
N PHE A 363 -16.09 -18.68 8.78
CA PHE A 363 -16.69 -19.90 8.27
C PHE A 363 -15.68 -20.78 7.52
N THR A 364 -14.91 -20.18 6.61
CA THR A 364 -13.88 -20.90 5.83
C THR A 364 -12.82 -21.52 6.75
N LEU A 365 -12.39 -20.81 7.79
CA LEU A 365 -11.42 -21.32 8.78
C LEU A 365 -12.01 -22.41 9.68
N ALA A 366 -13.32 -22.36 9.97
CA ALA A 366 -14.00 -23.42 10.71
C ALA A 366 -14.04 -24.72 9.88
N VAL A 367 -14.39 -24.63 8.59
CA VAL A 367 -14.33 -25.75 7.64
C VAL A 367 -12.90 -26.28 7.52
N ALA A 368 -11.90 -25.40 7.42
CA ALA A 368 -10.49 -25.76 7.39
C ALA A 368 -10.09 -26.57 8.64
N SER A 369 -10.45 -26.09 9.82
CA SER A 369 -10.14 -26.72 11.11
C SER A 369 -10.75 -28.12 11.23
N LEU A 370 -12.02 -28.26 10.82
CA LEU A 370 -12.71 -29.55 10.79
C LEU A 370 -12.03 -30.51 9.81
N ARG A 371 -11.76 -30.04 8.59
CA ARG A 371 -11.18 -30.86 7.53
C ARG A 371 -9.79 -31.37 7.87
N LEU A 372 -8.93 -30.51 8.42
CA LEU A 372 -7.58 -30.90 8.82
C LEU A 372 -7.61 -31.92 9.97
N ALA A 373 -8.46 -31.73 10.96
CA ALA A 373 -8.62 -32.68 12.07
C ALA A 373 -9.19 -34.04 11.60
N TRP A 374 -10.15 -34.03 10.68
CA TRP A 374 -10.67 -35.25 10.05
C TRP A 374 -9.58 -35.99 9.28
N ARG A 375 -8.76 -35.27 8.51
CA ARG A 375 -7.66 -35.89 7.76
C ARG A 375 -6.58 -36.49 8.66
N ALA A 376 -6.34 -35.87 9.82
CA ALA A 376 -5.40 -36.37 10.81
C ALA A 376 -5.94 -37.56 11.62
N GLY A 377 -7.20 -37.97 11.42
CA GLY A 377 -7.86 -39.02 12.21
C GLY A 377 -8.17 -38.61 13.66
N GLN A 378 -7.97 -37.34 14.02
CA GLN A 378 -8.07 -36.85 15.40
C GLN A 378 -9.13 -35.74 15.49
N ARG A 379 -10.40 -36.11 15.37
CA ARG A 379 -11.55 -35.17 15.36
C ARG A 379 -11.57 -34.22 16.56
N ARG A 380 -11.13 -34.70 17.74
CA ARG A 380 -11.04 -33.88 18.97
C ARG A 380 -10.12 -32.66 18.82
N GLN A 381 -9.13 -32.70 17.92
CA GLN A 381 -8.27 -31.54 17.65
C GLN A 381 -8.99 -30.38 16.95
N ALA A 382 -10.19 -30.59 16.41
CA ALA A 382 -11.01 -29.54 15.81
C ALA A 382 -11.80 -28.72 16.85
N VAL A 383 -12.02 -29.26 18.05
CA VAL A 383 -12.91 -28.65 19.05
C VAL A 383 -12.42 -27.28 19.47
N LEU A 384 -11.15 -27.17 19.85
CA LEU A 384 -10.56 -25.92 20.30
C LEU A 384 -10.50 -24.82 19.21
N PRO A 385 -9.99 -25.05 17.98
CA PRO A 385 -10.01 -23.99 16.96
C PRO A 385 -11.43 -23.58 16.57
N ILE A 386 -12.35 -24.53 16.45
CA ILE A 386 -13.75 -24.22 16.15
C ILE A 386 -14.38 -23.44 17.30
N GLY A 387 -14.11 -23.79 18.55
CA GLY A 387 -14.60 -23.06 19.72
C GLY A 387 -14.12 -21.61 19.75
N VAL A 388 -12.83 -21.36 19.46
CA VAL A 388 -12.29 -19.99 19.34
C VAL A 388 -12.96 -19.24 18.19
N LEU A 389 -13.09 -19.85 17.01
CA LEU A 389 -13.74 -19.21 15.86
C LEU A 389 -15.23 -18.95 16.09
N ALA A 390 -15.92 -19.84 16.80
CA ALA A 390 -17.30 -19.67 17.21
C ALA A 390 -17.43 -18.52 18.21
N LEU A 391 -16.51 -18.39 19.17
CA LEU A 391 -16.46 -17.24 20.07
C LEU A 391 -16.26 -15.92 19.31
N MET A 392 -15.37 -15.91 18.31
CA MET A 392 -15.18 -14.74 17.44
C MET A 392 -16.46 -14.41 16.65
N ALA A 393 -17.16 -15.43 16.12
CA ALA A 393 -18.43 -15.25 15.42
C ALA A 393 -19.52 -14.72 16.35
N VAL A 394 -19.60 -15.21 17.59
CA VAL A 394 -20.53 -14.69 18.61
C VAL A 394 -20.20 -13.24 18.96
N GLY A 395 -18.92 -12.89 19.14
CA GLY A 395 -18.49 -11.51 19.37
C GLY A 395 -18.86 -10.58 18.21
N LEU A 396 -18.68 -11.05 16.97
CA LEU A 396 -19.09 -10.31 15.77
C LEU A 396 -20.61 -10.10 15.74
N LEU A 397 -21.40 -11.15 15.98
CA LEU A 397 -22.87 -11.09 16.03
C LEU A 397 -23.38 -10.19 17.16
N ALA A 398 -22.76 -10.26 18.35
CA ALA A 398 -23.10 -9.40 19.47
C ALA A 398 -22.84 -7.92 19.15
N GLY A 399 -21.70 -7.61 18.51
CA GLY A 399 -21.37 -6.24 18.11
C GLY A 399 -22.33 -5.63 17.09
N ILE A 400 -22.85 -6.46 16.17
CA ILE A 400 -23.87 -6.07 15.18
C ILE A 400 -25.24 -5.85 15.83
N GLY A 401 -25.49 -6.51 16.96
CA GLY A 401 -26.74 -6.39 17.72
C GLY A 401 -26.96 -5.01 18.35
N GLY A 402 -25.96 -4.12 18.37
CA GLY A 402 -26.06 -2.76 18.90
C GLY A 402 -26.88 -1.79 18.03
N GLY A 403 -27.49 -0.78 18.65
CA GLY A 403 -28.52 0.07 18.03
C GLY A 403 -28.12 0.76 16.72
N TYR A 404 -26.94 1.39 16.64
CA TYR A 404 -26.51 2.09 15.41
C TYR A 404 -26.25 1.13 14.24
N PHE A 405 -25.65 -0.04 14.51
CA PHE A 405 -25.43 -1.03 13.48
C PHE A 405 -26.77 -1.62 13.00
N GLN A 406 -27.75 -1.80 13.90
CA GLN A 406 -29.12 -2.20 13.51
C GLN A 406 -29.78 -1.17 12.57
N GLN A 407 -29.63 0.13 12.81
CA GLN A 407 -30.12 1.17 11.89
C GLN A 407 -29.48 1.03 10.50
N ARG A 408 -28.16 0.78 10.46
CA ARG A 408 -27.43 0.53 9.21
C ARG A 408 -27.89 -0.74 8.51
N LEU A 409 -28.25 -1.80 9.24
CA LEU A 409 -28.83 -3.02 8.66
C LEU A 409 -30.25 -2.78 8.11
N ALA A 410 -31.07 -1.99 8.80
CA ALA A 410 -32.41 -1.64 8.33
C ALA A 410 -32.38 -0.87 7.00
N GLN A 411 -31.35 -0.03 6.79
CA GLN A 411 -31.11 0.71 5.54
C GLN A 411 -30.37 -0.11 4.45
N ALA A 412 -30.37 -1.45 4.53
CA ALA A 412 -29.67 -2.28 3.54
C ALA A 412 -30.31 -2.21 2.14
N GLY A 413 -31.64 -2.15 2.06
CA GLY A 413 -32.35 -2.04 0.79
C GLY A 413 -32.06 -0.74 0.05
N GLU A 414 -32.19 0.39 0.72
CA GLU A 414 -31.94 1.72 0.13
C GLU A 414 -30.48 1.88 -0.34
N ASP A 415 -29.50 1.41 0.44
CA ASP A 415 -28.09 1.43 0.03
C ASP A 415 -27.80 0.53 -1.18
N TRP A 416 -28.54 -0.57 -1.34
CA TRP A 416 -28.41 -1.42 -2.51
C TRP A 416 -28.85 -0.70 -3.78
N ASP A 417 -30.00 -0.03 -3.75
CA ASP A 417 -30.52 0.73 -4.90
C ASP A 417 -29.58 1.87 -5.29
N ILE A 418 -29.06 2.62 -4.30
CA ILE A 418 -28.05 3.68 -4.53
C ILE A 418 -26.80 3.11 -5.22
N ARG A 419 -26.30 1.95 -4.79
CA ARG A 419 -25.11 1.32 -5.37
C ARG A 419 -25.34 0.85 -6.80
N VAL A 420 -26.46 0.17 -7.04
CA VAL A 420 -26.79 -0.32 -8.39
C VAL A 420 -26.95 0.84 -9.35
N GLU A 421 -27.59 1.93 -8.92
CA GLU A 421 -27.72 3.14 -9.74
C GLU A 421 -26.35 3.79 -10.00
N HIS A 422 -25.50 3.89 -8.97
CA HIS A 422 -24.13 4.37 -9.14
C HIS A 422 -23.31 3.53 -10.12
N TRP A 423 -23.43 2.21 -10.08
CA TRP A 423 -22.76 1.31 -11.02
C TRP A 423 -23.28 1.45 -12.44
N ARG A 424 -24.60 1.60 -12.62
CA ARG A 424 -25.21 1.85 -13.94
C ARG A 424 -24.72 3.19 -14.51
N SER A 425 -24.76 4.25 -13.72
CA SER A 425 -24.24 5.57 -14.09
C SER A 425 -22.75 5.50 -14.44
N THR A 426 -21.95 4.75 -13.66
CA THR A 426 -20.53 4.51 -13.94
C THR A 426 -20.30 3.89 -15.30
N VAL A 427 -21.03 2.83 -15.64
CA VAL A 427 -20.91 2.18 -16.97
C VAL A 427 -21.41 3.09 -18.07
N ALA A 428 -22.47 3.87 -17.84
CA ALA A 428 -23.02 4.82 -18.80
C ALA A 428 -22.06 5.99 -19.13
N MET A 429 -21.13 6.32 -18.22
CA MET A 429 -20.09 7.34 -18.46
C MET A 429 -18.96 6.85 -19.40
N MET A 430 -18.85 5.55 -19.65
CA MET A 430 -17.83 5.00 -20.56
C MET A 430 -18.08 5.41 -22.01
N ASP A 431 -17.01 5.60 -22.78
CA ASP A 431 -17.13 5.83 -24.22
C ASP A 431 -17.72 4.58 -24.92
N ALA A 432 -18.58 4.82 -25.91
CA ALA A 432 -19.16 3.76 -26.75
C ALA A 432 -18.18 3.20 -27.81
N THR A 433 -16.90 3.59 -27.78
CA THR A 433 -15.92 3.17 -28.78
C THR A 433 -15.48 1.72 -28.56
N PRO A 434 -15.13 0.97 -29.63
CA PRO A 434 -14.64 -0.40 -29.49
C PRO A 434 -13.40 -0.51 -28.59
N MET A 435 -12.53 0.51 -28.61
CA MET A 435 -11.34 0.57 -27.76
C MET A 435 -11.71 0.71 -26.28
N ALA A 436 -12.63 1.61 -25.93
CA ALA A 436 -13.08 1.78 -24.56
C ALA A 436 -13.86 0.55 -24.05
N GLN A 437 -14.62 -0.12 -24.91
CA GLN A 437 -15.29 -1.37 -24.53
C GLN A 437 -14.30 -2.51 -24.27
N LEU A 438 -13.24 -2.62 -25.09
CA LEU A 438 -12.26 -3.69 -24.97
C LEU A 438 -11.25 -3.47 -23.83
N PHE A 439 -10.71 -2.25 -23.72
CA PHE A 439 -9.59 -1.89 -22.84
C PHE A 439 -9.96 -0.90 -21.72
N GLY A 440 -11.21 -0.43 -21.66
CA GLY A 440 -11.70 0.49 -20.65
C GLY A 440 -11.34 1.95 -20.92
N MET A 441 -11.72 2.80 -19.96
CA MET A 441 -11.45 4.24 -19.91
C MET A 441 -10.06 4.58 -19.36
N GLY A 442 -9.23 3.56 -19.11
CA GLY A 442 -7.89 3.71 -18.55
C GLY A 442 -7.84 3.61 -17.03
N LEU A 443 -6.67 3.23 -16.53
CA LEU A 443 -6.46 2.91 -15.12
C LEU A 443 -6.55 4.16 -14.25
N GLY A 444 -7.29 4.12 -13.14
CA GLY A 444 -7.43 5.26 -12.23
C GLY A 444 -8.14 6.48 -12.81
N SER A 445 -8.78 6.37 -13.99
CA SER A 445 -9.40 7.52 -14.66
C SER A 445 -10.78 7.88 -14.10
N PHE A 446 -11.38 7.02 -13.29
CA PHE A 446 -12.75 7.19 -12.81
C PHE A 446 -13.02 8.55 -12.14
N PRO A 447 -12.21 9.03 -11.17
CA PRO A 447 -12.48 10.33 -10.53
C PRO A 447 -12.47 11.50 -11.52
N ARG A 448 -11.57 11.47 -12.52
CA ARG A 448 -11.52 12.48 -13.59
C ARG A 448 -12.76 12.41 -14.48
N VAL A 449 -13.13 11.22 -14.93
CA VAL A 449 -14.32 11.05 -15.79
C VAL A 449 -15.61 11.40 -15.03
N TYR A 450 -15.68 11.11 -13.73
CA TYR A 450 -16.79 11.53 -12.88
C TYR A 450 -16.88 13.06 -12.78
N LEU A 451 -15.74 13.74 -12.59
CA LEU A 451 -15.71 15.20 -12.59
C LEU A 451 -16.22 15.79 -13.92
N GLU A 452 -15.86 15.16 -15.05
CA GLU A 452 -16.25 15.63 -16.39
C GLU A 452 -17.69 15.29 -16.78
N ARG A 453 -18.22 14.13 -16.37
CA ARG A 453 -19.46 13.54 -16.92
C ARG A 453 -20.48 13.12 -15.85
N GLY A 454 -20.11 13.21 -14.58
CA GLY A 454 -20.97 12.85 -13.45
C GLY A 454 -22.13 13.83 -13.25
N PRO A 455 -23.10 13.47 -12.39
CA PRO A 455 -24.25 14.32 -12.11
C PRO A 455 -23.84 15.69 -11.57
N ALA A 456 -24.39 16.76 -12.14
CA ALA A 456 -24.04 18.14 -11.79
C ALA A 456 -24.29 18.48 -10.30
N ASP A 457 -25.33 17.89 -9.70
CA ASP A 457 -25.72 18.05 -8.30
C ASP A 457 -24.83 17.27 -7.32
N LYS A 458 -23.97 16.38 -7.82
CA LYS A 458 -23.07 15.52 -7.04
C LYS A 458 -21.60 15.75 -7.38
N GLN A 459 -21.28 16.87 -8.02
CA GLN A 459 -19.91 17.21 -8.38
C GLN A 459 -19.09 17.49 -7.11
N PRO A 460 -17.91 16.85 -6.94
CA PRO A 460 -17.06 17.14 -5.80
C PRO A 460 -16.48 18.55 -5.93
N ALA A 461 -16.27 19.23 -4.80
CA ALA A 461 -15.51 20.46 -4.80
C ALA A 461 -14.10 20.23 -5.36
N THR A 462 -13.64 21.15 -6.19
CA THR A 462 -12.34 21.03 -6.88
C THR A 462 -11.24 21.77 -6.13
N PHE A 463 -9.99 21.36 -6.37
CA PHE A 463 -8.83 22.11 -5.92
C PHE A 463 -7.67 21.94 -6.91
N GLY A 464 -6.76 22.91 -6.92
CA GLY A 464 -5.54 22.84 -7.72
C GLY A 464 -4.55 23.93 -7.34
N PHE A 465 -3.31 23.77 -7.77
CA PHE A 465 -2.23 24.73 -7.60
C PHE A 465 -2.04 25.51 -8.89
N VAL A 466 -2.15 26.84 -8.81
CA VAL A 466 -2.02 27.73 -9.96
C VAL A 466 -0.79 28.60 -9.76
N VAL A 467 -0.05 28.85 -10.84
CA VAL A 467 1.10 29.76 -10.83
C VAL A 467 0.75 31.00 -11.63
N GLU A 468 0.86 32.17 -11.01
CA GLU A 468 0.68 33.48 -11.64
C GLU A 468 1.87 34.36 -11.28
N ASN A 469 2.60 34.86 -12.29
CA ASN A 469 3.81 35.68 -12.09
C ASN A 469 4.85 35.01 -11.15
N ASP A 470 5.14 33.73 -11.40
CA ASP A 470 6.03 32.88 -10.58
C ASP A 470 5.58 32.66 -9.11
N ASN A 471 4.36 33.09 -8.73
CA ASN A 471 3.79 32.84 -7.42
C ASN A 471 2.79 31.67 -7.47
N PRO A 472 3.08 30.53 -6.83
CA PRO A 472 2.13 29.44 -6.67
C PRO A 472 1.10 29.74 -5.58
N PHE A 473 -0.16 29.38 -5.79
CA PHE A 473 -1.21 29.49 -4.77
C PHE A 473 -2.24 28.35 -4.92
N LEU A 474 -3.04 28.14 -3.89
CA LEU A 474 -4.12 27.15 -3.90
C LEU A 474 -5.40 27.79 -4.44
N ARG A 475 -6.02 27.13 -5.41
CA ARG A 475 -7.37 27.43 -5.90
C ARG A 475 -8.34 26.38 -5.41
N LEU A 476 -9.44 26.79 -4.81
CA LEU A 476 -10.56 25.95 -4.41
C LEU A 476 -11.79 26.29 -5.25
N GLY A 477 -12.54 25.27 -5.65
CA GLY A 477 -13.81 25.41 -6.36
C GLY A 477 -14.99 24.90 -5.54
N HIS A 478 -16.19 25.24 -6.00
CA HIS A 478 -17.44 24.80 -5.39
C HIS A 478 -17.76 23.32 -5.68
N GLY A 479 -18.66 22.73 -4.89
CA GLY A 479 -19.15 21.35 -5.05
C GLY A 479 -19.40 20.67 -3.70
N GLU A 480 -19.55 19.35 -3.69
CA GLU A 480 -19.66 18.58 -2.45
C GLU A 480 -18.41 18.73 -1.57
N THR A 481 -18.62 18.66 -0.25
CA THR A 481 -17.63 19.06 0.77
C THR A 481 -16.20 18.59 0.49
N LEU A 482 -15.24 19.52 0.49
CA LEU A 482 -13.80 19.22 0.46
C LEU A 482 -13.07 20.12 1.44
N TYR A 483 -12.29 19.50 2.32
CA TYR A 483 -11.44 20.18 3.28
C TYR A 483 -9.98 19.95 2.90
N TYR A 484 -9.22 21.00 2.65
CA TYR A 484 -7.78 20.91 2.42
C TYR A 484 -7.07 21.21 3.74
N ALA A 485 -6.53 20.18 4.41
CA ALA A 485 -6.15 20.30 5.82
C ALA A 485 -4.68 19.99 6.09
N GLN A 486 -4.09 20.67 7.08
CA GLN A 486 -2.75 20.40 7.58
C GLN A 486 -2.82 20.18 9.09
N ARG A 487 -2.06 19.20 9.59
CA ARG A 487 -1.92 18.95 11.02
C ARG A 487 -1.13 20.06 11.70
N VAL A 488 -1.66 20.59 12.80
CA VAL A 488 -1.10 21.74 13.54
C VAL A 488 -1.03 21.44 15.04
N SER A 489 -0.04 22.00 15.73
CA SER A 489 0.20 21.77 17.16
C SER A 489 -0.54 22.77 18.07
N VAL A 490 -1.82 23.01 17.79
CA VAL A 490 -2.69 23.89 18.59
C VAL A 490 -2.98 23.27 19.96
N ARG A 491 -2.93 24.08 21.02
CA ARG A 491 -3.22 23.71 22.42
C ARG A 491 -4.42 24.48 22.94
N ALA A 492 -5.19 23.90 23.86
CA ALA A 492 -6.36 24.55 24.44
C ALA A 492 -6.00 25.80 25.24
N GLY A 493 -6.95 26.74 25.32
CA GLY A 493 -6.86 27.99 26.09
C GLY A 493 -5.83 28.99 25.58
N GLN A 494 -5.18 28.73 24.45
CA GLN A 494 -4.17 29.61 23.86
C GLN A 494 -4.81 30.55 22.83
N ARG A 495 -4.20 31.72 22.66
CA ARG A 495 -4.55 32.66 21.59
C ARG A 495 -3.65 32.44 20.37
N TYR A 496 -4.27 32.46 19.20
CA TYR A 496 -3.60 32.33 17.92
C TYR A 496 -4.01 33.46 16.99
N HIS A 497 -3.09 33.83 16.10
CA HIS A 497 -3.34 34.77 15.02
C HIS A 497 -3.31 33.99 13.69
N LEU A 498 -4.44 33.93 13.01
CA LEU A 498 -4.54 33.35 11.67
C LEU A 498 -4.50 34.47 10.65
N GLU A 499 -3.61 34.38 9.67
CA GLU A 499 -3.55 35.26 8.50
C GLU A 499 -3.47 34.44 7.22
N LEU A 500 -4.10 34.94 6.17
CA LEU A 500 -4.11 34.37 4.83
C LEU A 500 -4.39 35.46 3.80
N ASP A 501 -3.80 35.31 2.62
CA ASP A 501 -4.12 36.13 1.46
C ASP A 501 -5.19 35.40 0.64
N VAL A 502 -6.27 36.08 0.27
CA VAL A 502 -7.38 35.48 -0.49
C VAL A 502 -7.85 36.38 -1.62
N ARG A 503 -8.36 35.76 -2.69
CA ARG A 503 -8.87 36.45 -3.88
C ARG A 503 -10.08 35.70 -4.44
N SER A 504 -11.16 36.43 -4.74
CA SER A 504 -12.30 35.90 -5.49
C SER A 504 -12.98 37.00 -6.30
N GLN A 505 -13.70 36.59 -7.36
CA GLN A 505 -14.61 37.45 -8.13
C GLN A 505 -16.08 37.13 -7.81
N GLN A 506 -16.35 36.16 -6.93
CA GLN A 506 -17.68 35.64 -6.69
C GLN A 506 -18.44 36.44 -5.64
N PRO A 507 -19.67 36.91 -5.91
CA PRO A 507 -20.53 37.55 -4.93
C PRO A 507 -20.74 36.68 -3.69
N GLY A 508 -20.48 37.23 -2.50
CA GLY A 508 -20.65 36.50 -1.24
C GLY A 508 -19.64 35.37 -1.03
N ALA A 509 -18.50 35.39 -1.72
CA ALA A 509 -17.41 34.47 -1.47
C ALA A 509 -16.96 34.56 0.00
N ARG A 510 -16.96 33.42 0.68
CA ARG A 510 -16.42 33.29 2.02
C ARG A 510 -15.50 32.09 2.09
N ILE A 511 -14.45 32.16 2.90
CA ILE A 511 -13.61 31.01 3.23
C ILE A 511 -13.79 30.65 4.70
N GLU A 512 -13.97 29.37 4.97
CA GLU A 512 -14.03 28.82 6.31
C GLU A 512 -12.73 28.07 6.60
N THR A 513 -12.18 28.28 7.80
CA THR A 513 -10.83 27.82 8.16
C THR A 513 -10.80 27.01 9.46
N PRO A 514 -11.67 26.02 9.67
CA PRO A 514 -11.85 25.41 11.00
C PRO A 514 -10.57 24.77 11.55
N VAL A 515 -10.37 24.92 12.86
CA VAL A 515 -9.38 24.18 13.63
C VAL A 515 -10.10 23.14 14.49
N CYS A 516 -9.88 21.86 14.21
CA CYS A 516 -10.62 20.76 14.82
C CYS A 516 -9.71 19.66 15.35
N GLU A 517 -10.14 18.98 16.41
CA GLU A 517 -9.61 17.67 16.78
C GLU A 517 -10.12 16.62 15.78
N LYS A 518 -9.23 15.97 15.04
CA LYS A 518 -9.60 15.09 13.93
C LYS A 518 -8.53 14.05 13.65
N GLN A 519 -8.93 12.77 13.64
CA GLN A 519 -8.02 11.71 13.18
C GLN A 519 -7.96 11.67 11.65
N LEU A 520 -9.12 11.53 10.99
CA LEU A 520 -9.20 11.58 9.53
C LEU A 520 -10.52 12.19 9.02
N LEU A 521 -11.68 11.55 9.26
CA LEU A 521 -12.97 11.95 8.66
C LEU A 521 -13.86 12.76 9.60
N ASN A 522 -14.12 12.28 10.80
CA ASN A 522 -15.03 12.96 11.72
C ASN A 522 -14.26 13.94 12.61
N SER A 523 -14.81 15.14 12.75
CA SER A 523 -14.25 16.18 13.62
C SER A 523 -14.90 16.11 15.01
N ARG A 524 -14.08 16.32 16.05
CA ARG A 524 -14.47 16.59 17.42
C ARG A 524 -13.99 17.99 17.76
N ARG A 525 -14.70 18.73 18.64
CA ARG A 525 -14.31 20.06 19.18
C ARG A 525 -13.64 20.95 18.12
N CYS A 526 -14.42 21.83 17.51
CA CYS A 526 -13.92 22.74 16.49
C CYS A 526 -14.04 24.20 16.92
N VAL A 527 -13.07 25.01 16.52
CA VAL A 527 -13.23 26.47 16.44
C VAL A 527 -13.30 26.82 14.96
N TRP A 528 -14.41 27.44 14.56
CA TRP A 528 -14.66 27.86 13.19
C TRP A 528 -14.34 29.33 13.03
N MET A 529 -13.57 29.66 12.00
CA MET A 529 -13.37 31.04 11.56
C MET A 529 -13.83 31.13 10.12
N ALA A 530 -14.58 32.19 9.83
CA ALA A 530 -15.01 32.54 8.50
C ALA A 530 -14.45 33.92 8.15
N PHE A 531 -14.09 34.09 6.88
CA PHE A 531 -13.62 35.33 6.30
C PHE A 531 -14.46 35.63 5.06
N GLU A 532 -15.14 36.77 5.06
CA GLU A 532 -15.78 37.31 3.88
C GLU A 532 -14.70 37.84 2.93
N VAL A 533 -14.79 37.46 1.65
CA VAL A 533 -13.78 37.79 0.65
C VAL A 533 -14.30 38.90 -0.26
N PRO A 534 -13.59 40.03 -0.38
CA PRO A 534 -13.95 41.07 -1.32
C PRO A 534 -13.98 40.54 -2.77
N THR A 535 -14.97 40.98 -3.54
CA THR A 535 -15.31 40.40 -4.85
C THR A 535 -14.71 41.19 -6.02
N ASP A 536 -13.65 41.94 -5.76
CA ASP A 536 -13.00 42.82 -6.75
C ASP A 536 -11.87 42.11 -7.52
N GLY A 537 -11.71 40.81 -7.32
CA GLY A 537 -10.71 39.99 -7.99
C GLY A 537 -9.27 40.33 -7.60
N ARG A 538 -9.04 41.08 -6.51
CA ARG A 538 -7.70 41.39 -6.00
C ARG A 538 -7.35 40.54 -4.79
N TRP A 539 -6.05 40.42 -4.52
CA TRP A 539 -5.57 39.76 -3.31
C TRP A 539 -5.80 40.66 -2.09
N HIS A 540 -6.45 40.12 -1.07
CA HIS A 540 -6.68 40.77 0.20
C HIS A 540 -6.07 39.94 1.32
N ARG A 541 -5.26 40.59 2.15
CA ARG A 541 -4.76 39.98 3.39
C ARG A 541 -5.85 40.04 4.45
N LEU A 542 -6.34 38.88 4.85
CA LEU A 542 -7.32 38.75 5.92
C LEU A 542 -6.65 38.13 7.14
N SER A 543 -7.05 38.59 8.32
CA SER A 543 -6.51 38.04 9.56
C SER A 543 -7.55 38.04 10.67
N ARG A 544 -7.39 37.11 11.62
CA ARG A 544 -8.27 36.98 12.77
C ARG A 544 -7.53 36.37 13.95
N ASP A 545 -7.63 37.05 15.09
CA ASP A 545 -7.27 36.47 16.36
C ASP A 545 -8.39 35.56 16.86
N PHE A 546 -8.03 34.39 17.37
CA PHE A 546 -8.98 33.49 18.00
C PHE A 546 -8.39 32.80 19.23
N SER A 547 -9.27 32.35 20.12
CA SER A 547 -8.91 31.45 21.22
C SER A 547 -9.22 30.02 20.78
N SER A 548 -8.29 29.10 21.03
CA SER A 548 -8.48 27.68 20.73
C SER A 548 -9.56 27.02 21.60
N GLY A 549 -10.06 27.69 22.64
CA GLY A 549 -11.08 27.15 23.52
C GLY A 549 -10.63 25.81 24.12
N GLN A 550 -11.40 24.75 23.90
CA GLN A 550 -11.08 23.39 24.35
C GLN A 550 -10.34 22.53 23.30
N VAL A 551 -9.98 23.09 22.14
CA VAL A 551 -9.30 22.33 21.07
C VAL A 551 -7.88 21.99 21.51
N GLY A 552 -7.57 20.69 21.57
CA GLY A 552 -6.27 20.21 22.03
C GLY A 552 -6.11 20.36 23.55
N VAL A 553 -7.20 20.17 24.31
CA VAL A 553 -7.21 20.21 25.78
C VAL A 553 -6.61 18.97 26.42
N GLU A 554 -6.74 17.83 25.74
CA GLU A 554 -6.21 16.57 26.21
C GLU A 554 -4.70 16.47 25.96
N ASP A 555 -4.01 15.69 26.78
CA ASP A 555 -2.57 15.46 26.69
C ASP A 555 -2.20 13.97 26.57
N GLY A 556 -0.96 13.71 26.16
CA GLY A 556 -0.42 12.35 26.01
C GLY A 556 -1.26 11.48 25.06
N LEU A 557 -1.63 10.27 25.51
CA LEU A 557 -2.46 9.35 24.74
C LEU A 557 -3.92 9.79 24.62
N GLN A 558 -4.39 10.77 25.39
CA GLN A 558 -5.77 11.26 25.28
C GLN A 558 -5.93 12.32 24.19
N ARG A 559 -4.80 12.77 23.61
CA ARG A 559 -4.76 13.86 22.65
C ARG A 559 -4.96 13.35 21.21
N PRO A 560 -6.11 13.64 20.56
CA PRO A 560 -6.25 13.44 19.13
C PRO A 560 -5.36 14.43 18.36
N ALA A 561 -5.10 14.12 17.07
CA ALA A 561 -4.50 15.09 16.18
C ALA A 561 -5.40 16.33 16.02
N VAL A 562 -4.79 17.50 15.82
CA VAL A 562 -5.50 18.75 15.53
C VAL A 562 -5.11 19.21 14.14
N GLU A 563 -6.09 19.69 13.38
CA GLU A 563 -5.91 20.12 12.00
C GLU A 563 -6.54 21.48 11.77
N LEU A 564 -5.86 22.31 10.97
CA LEU A 564 -6.44 23.50 10.34
C LEU A 564 -6.83 23.10 8.92
N ALA A 565 -8.07 23.35 8.53
CA ALA A 565 -8.57 23.09 7.19
C ALA A 565 -8.92 24.37 6.46
N LEU A 566 -8.75 24.40 5.14
CA LEU A 566 -9.29 25.40 4.23
C LEU A 566 -10.53 24.79 3.57
N TYR A 567 -11.65 25.51 3.62
CA TYR A 567 -12.93 25.07 3.08
C TYR A 567 -13.64 26.23 2.39
N TYR A 568 -14.08 26.00 1.15
CA TYR A 568 -14.92 26.90 0.39
C TYR A 568 -16.38 26.40 0.42
N PRO A 569 -17.27 27.03 1.23
CA PRO A 569 -18.68 26.68 1.30
C PRO A 569 -19.54 27.31 0.18
N GLY A 570 -18.93 27.97 -0.81
CA GLY A 570 -19.67 28.64 -1.87
C GLY A 570 -20.38 27.64 -2.78
N ASN A 571 -21.50 28.09 -3.36
CA ASN A 571 -22.30 27.29 -4.30
C ASN A 571 -21.87 27.46 -5.77
N ASP A 572 -21.00 28.42 -6.05
CA ASP A 572 -20.50 28.71 -7.40
C ASP A 572 -19.07 29.29 -7.35
N GLY A 573 -18.36 29.18 -8.47
CA GLY A 573 -17.08 29.82 -8.74
C GLY A 573 -15.90 29.34 -7.91
N LEU A 574 -14.90 30.22 -7.80
CA LEU A 574 -13.55 29.91 -7.37
C LEU A 574 -13.07 30.88 -6.29
N ILE A 575 -12.24 30.36 -5.38
CA ILE A 575 -11.50 31.16 -4.40
C ILE A 575 -10.03 30.77 -4.43
N ASP A 576 -9.17 31.77 -4.53
CA ASP A 576 -7.72 31.61 -4.47
C ASP A 576 -7.24 31.93 -3.04
N VAL A 577 -6.29 31.16 -2.54
CA VAL A 577 -5.75 31.22 -1.18
C VAL A 577 -4.23 31.10 -1.23
N ASP A 578 -3.55 31.98 -0.52
CA ASP A 578 -2.09 32.02 -0.44
C ASP A 578 -1.61 32.49 0.95
N ASN A 579 -0.31 32.35 1.24
CA ASN A 579 0.39 32.85 2.42
C ASN A 579 -0.30 32.55 3.75
N VAL A 580 -0.82 31.32 3.92
CA VAL A 580 -1.50 30.91 5.15
C VAL A 580 -0.48 30.83 6.30
N ARG A 581 -0.72 31.55 7.40
CA ARG A 581 0.10 31.48 8.61
C ARG A 581 -0.79 31.38 9.84
N LEU A 582 -0.43 30.47 10.73
CA LEU A 582 -1.07 30.27 12.03
C LEU A 582 -0.03 30.53 13.10
N LEU A 583 -0.04 31.73 13.66
CA LEU A 583 0.95 32.19 14.62
C LEU A 583 0.48 31.90 16.05
N ALA A 584 1.32 31.21 16.83
CA ALA A 584 1.14 31.07 18.26
C ALA A 584 1.53 32.37 18.99
N ALA A 585 1.18 32.49 20.28
CA ALA A 585 1.49 33.66 21.09
C ALA A 585 3.00 34.00 21.18
N ASN A 586 3.88 33.03 20.95
CA ASN A 586 5.33 33.23 20.89
C ASN A 586 5.84 33.67 19.50
N GLY A 587 4.94 33.95 18.55
CA GLY A 587 5.27 34.29 17.16
C GLY A 587 5.62 33.09 16.26
N GLY A 588 5.65 31.87 16.78
CA GLY A 588 5.93 30.66 16.00
C GLY A 588 4.82 30.34 15.02
N ASN A 589 5.15 30.17 13.74
CA ASN A 589 4.21 29.72 12.72
C ASN A 589 4.04 28.20 12.78
N LEU A 590 2.79 27.73 12.83
CA LEU A 590 2.44 26.32 12.88
C LEU A 590 2.16 25.69 11.51
N ILE A 591 2.17 26.50 10.44
CA ILE A 591 1.97 26.05 9.06
C ILE A 591 3.33 25.75 8.40
N GLY A 592 3.48 24.54 7.83
CA GLY A 592 4.73 24.10 7.19
C GLY A 592 4.89 24.55 5.73
N ASN A 593 3.78 24.71 4.99
CA ASN A 593 3.78 25.07 3.57
C ASN A 593 2.60 26.02 3.23
N GLY A 594 2.62 27.24 3.77
CA GLY A 594 1.51 28.20 3.65
C GLY A 594 1.41 28.95 2.34
N GLY A 595 2.53 29.08 1.61
CA GLY A 595 2.60 29.72 0.29
C GLY A 595 2.59 28.72 -0.86
N PHE A 596 2.29 27.44 -0.59
CA PHE A 596 2.13 26.38 -1.60
C PHE A 596 3.30 26.20 -2.59
N THR A 597 4.51 26.64 -2.22
CA THR A 597 5.73 26.53 -3.06
C THR A 597 6.12 25.09 -3.35
N TRP A 598 5.69 24.15 -2.50
CA TRP A 598 5.89 22.71 -2.68
C TRP A 598 4.58 21.99 -3.00
N GLY A 599 3.63 22.69 -3.63
CA GLY A 599 2.31 22.17 -3.95
C GLY A 599 1.58 21.69 -2.69
N GLY A 600 1.13 20.43 -2.71
CA GLY A 600 0.36 19.81 -1.64
C GLY A 600 1.17 19.23 -0.48
N ASP A 601 2.50 19.36 -0.44
CA ASP A 601 3.26 18.85 0.71
C ASP A 601 2.72 19.47 2.02
N TYR A 602 2.59 18.64 3.06
CA TYR A 602 1.94 18.89 4.37
C TYR A 602 0.41 19.00 4.36
N TRP A 603 -0.20 19.22 3.21
CA TRP A 603 -1.64 19.36 3.09
C TRP A 603 -2.28 18.07 2.58
N PHE A 604 -3.37 17.66 3.22
CA PHE A 604 -4.08 16.43 2.88
C PHE A 604 -5.58 16.71 2.81
N PHE A 605 -6.14 16.50 1.63
CA PHE A 605 -7.55 16.76 1.39
C PHE A 605 -8.44 15.65 1.93
N LYS A 606 -9.66 16.00 2.34
CA LYS A 606 -10.64 15.09 2.93
C LYS A 606 -12.04 15.48 2.50
N THR A 607 -12.92 14.49 2.38
CA THR A 607 -14.31 14.71 1.95
C THR A 607 -15.23 13.68 2.57
N HIS A 608 -16.48 14.07 2.81
CA HIS A 608 -17.54 13.14 3.22
C HIS A 608 -18.26 12.54 2.01
N SER A 609 -18.06 13.10 0.81
CA SER A 609 -18.54 12.51 -0.43
C SER A 609 -17.57 11.47 -0.95
N HIS A 610 -18.09 10.30 -1.30
CA HIS A 610 -17.29 9.11 -1.61
C HIS A 610 -17.63 8.47 -2.96
N LEU A 611 -18.79 8.76 -3.53
CA LEU A 611 -19.19 8.26 -4.85
C LEU A 611 -18.36 8.84 -6.01
N PRO A 612 -17.94 10.13 -5.99
CA PRO A 612 -17.08 10.69 -7.03
C PRO A 612 -15.68 10.04 -7.11
N TRP A 613 -15.26 9.39 -6.02
CA TRP A 613 -13.89 8.88 -5.87
C TRP A 613 -13.79 7.37 -6.03
N HIS A 614 -14.89 6.65 -5.83
CA HIS A 614 -14.92 5.20 -5.78
C HIS A 614 -16.10 4.62 -6.56
N ILE A 615 -15.83 3.60 -7.37
CA ILE A 615 -16.86 2.82 -8.09
C ILE A 615 -17.65 1.91 -7.13
N LYS A 616 -17.05 1.52 -6.00
CA LYS A 616 -17.65 0.65 -4.98
C LYS A 616 -17.97 -0.77 -5.43
N ASN A 617 -17.24 -1.28 -6.42
CA ASN A 617 -17.26 -2.67 -6.84
C ASN A 617 -16.04 -3.00 -7.71
N VAL A 618 -15.28 -4.04 -7.36
CA VAL A 618 -14.03 -4.42 -8.07
C VAL A 618 -14.29 -4.82 -9.53
N TRP A 619 -15.38 -5.53 -9.82
CA TRP A 619 -15.69 -5.99 -11.18
C TRP A 619 -16.16 -4.84 -12.06
N VAL A 620 -17.02 -3.95 -11.54
CA VAL A 620 -17.42 -2.73 -12.26
C VAL A 620 -16.21 -1.83 -12.47
N GLN A 621 -15.30 -1.73 -11.48
CA GLN A 621 -14.05 -0.99 -11.63
C GLN A 621 -13.17 -1.58 -12.74
N LEU A 622 -13.01 -2.90 -12.78
CA LEU A 622 -12.24 -3.57 -13.84
C LEU A 622 -12.86 -3.35 -15.22
N LEU A 623 -14.19 -3.41 -15.33
CA LEU A 623 -14.89 -3.11 -16.57
C LEU A 623 -14.65 -1.65 -17.00
N PHE A 624 -14.81 -0.70 -16.08
CA PHE A 624 -14.64 0.71 -16.35
C PHE A 624 -13.20 1.04 -16.75
N GLU A 625 -12.21 0.57 -15.99
CA GLU A 625 -10.81 0.97 -16.17
C GLU A 625 -10.06 0.13 -17.20
N GLN A 626 -10.37 -1.17 -17.31
CA GLN A 626 -9.64 -2.14 -18.16
C GLN A 626 -10.53 -2.84 -19.21
N GLY A 627 -11.81 -2.50 -19.30
CA GLY A 627 -12.73 -3.04 -20.30
C GLY A 627 -13.05 -4.52 -20.11
N TRP A 628 -13.74 -5.10 -21.09
CA TRP A 628 -14.10 -6.51 -21.10
C TRP A 628 -12.88 -7.44 -21.07
N LEU A 629 -11.75 -7.03 -21.66
CA LEU A 629 -10.52 -7.82 -21.63
C LEU A 629 -9.97 -7.93 -20.20
N GLY A 630 -9.79 -6.80 -19.52
CA GLY A 630 -9.26 -6.78 -18.15
C GLY A 630 -10.18 -7.49 -17.17
N LEU A 631 -11.50 -7.26 -17.26
CA LEU A 631 -12.50 -7.96 -16.47
C LEU A 631 -12.42 -9.49 -16.65
N SER A 632 -12.35 -9.95 -17.90
CA SER A 632 -12.30 -11.38 -18.21
C SER A 632 -11.01 -12.02 -17.71
N LEU A 633 -9.86 -11.40 -17.99
CA LEU A 633 -8.55 -11.90 -17.57
C LEU A 633 -8.41 -11.93 -16.04
N PHE A 634 -8.85 -10.89 -15.35
CA PHE A 634 -8.83 -10.87 -13.89
C PHE A 634 -9.78 -11.91 -13.30
N SER A 635 -10.99 -12.05 -13.84
CA SER A 635 -11.96 -13.05 -13.37
C SER A 635 -11.43 -14.48 -13.57
N LEU A 636 -10.77 -14.75 -14.71
CA LEU A 636 -10.10 -16.02 -14.96
C LEU A 636 -8.94 -16.26 -13.98
N LEU A 637 -8.11 -15.25 -13.72
CA LEU A 637 -7.04 -15.34 -12.74
C LEU A 637 -7.57 -15.63 -11.33
N ALA A 638 -8.60 -14.90 -10.90
CA ALA A 638 -9.25 -15.07 -9.60
C ALA A 638 -9.87 -16.47 -9.47
N ALA A 639 -10.67 -16.90 -10.44
CA ALA A 639 -11.29 -18.22 -10.45
C ALA A 639 -10.23 -19.34 -10.40
N PHE A 640 -9.17 -19.20 -11.19
CA PHE A 640 -8.08 -20.16 -11.24
C PHE A 640 -7.29 -20.21 -9.92
N ALA A 641 -7.00 -19.05 -9.33
CA ALA A 641 -6.35 -18.96 -8.02
C ALA A 641 -7.21 -19.65 -6.93
N LEU A 642 -8.51 -19.35 -6.87
CA LEU A 642 -9.44 -19.97 -5.93
C LEU A 642 -9.52 -21.48 -6.14
N ALA A 643 -9.63 -21.97 -7.38
CA ALA A 643 -9.68 -23.40 -7.68
C ALA A 643 -8.40 -24.15 -7.25
N ARG A 644 -7.23 -23.57 -7.52
CA ARG A 644 -5.95 -24.16 -7.10
C ARG A 644 -5.78 -24.16 -5.59
N LEU A 645 -6.13 -23.06 -4.93
CA LEU A 645 -6.10 -22.93 -3.48
C LEU A 645 -7.05 -23.92 -2.84
N ALA A 646 -8.30 -24.01 -3.31
CA ALA A 646 -9.28 -24.99 -2.83
C ALA A 646 -8.75 -26.43 -2.98
N LYS A 647 -8.19 -26.78 -4.15
CA LYS A 647 -7.59 -28.11 -4.36
C LYS A 647 -6.46 -28.41 -3.36
N ALA A 648 -5.53 -27.47 -3.16
CA ALA A 648 -4.43 -27.63 -2.21
C ALA A 648 -4.90 -27.65 -0.74
N ALA A 649 -5.89 -26.82 -0.41
CA ALA A 649 -6.51 -26.76 0.91
C ALA A 649 -7.21 -28.09 1.25
N TRP A 650 -8.01 -28.61 0.32
CA TRP A 650 -8.63 -29.93 0.42
C TRP A 650 -7.62 -31.08 0.38
N SER A 651 -6.40 -30.85 -0.13
CA SER A 651 -5.27 -31.78 -0.03
C SER A 651 -4.57 -31.76 1.34
N GLY A 652 -5.03 -30.95 2.29
CA GLY A 652 -4.54 -30.93 3.68
C GLY A 652 -3.51 -29.83 3.98
N GLN A 653 -3.36 -28.83 3.10
CA GLN A 653 -2.38 -27.77 3.27
C GLN A 653 -2.98 -26.59 4.05
N ALA A 654 -2.51 -26.36 5.28
CA ALA A 654 -3.04 -25.30 6.15
C ALA A 654 -2.84 -23.88 5.57
N LEU A 655 -1.66 -23.61 4.99
CA LEU A 655 -1.38 -22.32 4.35
C LEU A 655 -2.35 -22.03 3.20
N ALA A 656 -2.76 -23.03 2.42
CA ALA A 656 -3.72 -22.86 1.35
C ALA A 656 -5.12 -22.50 1.87
N TRP A 657 -5.54 -23.02 3.04
CA TRP A 657 -6.80 -22.62 3.69
C TRP A 657 -6.79 -21.17 4.15
N ALA A 658 -5.72 -20.74 4.82
CA ALA A 658 -5.58 -19.34 5.25
C ALA A 658 -5.62 -18.40 4.05
N TRP A 659 -4.92 -18.75 2.98
CA TRP A 659 -4.90 -17.96 1.76
C TRP A 659 -6.27 -17.93 1.06
N LEU A 660 -6.94 -19.08 0.95
CA LEU A 660 -8.28 -19.16 0.39
C LEU A 660 -9.25 -18.27 1.15
N ALA A 661 -9.26 -18.34 2.47
CA ALA A 661 -10.10 -17.49 3.32
C ALA A 661 -9.77 -16.00 3.13
N SER A 662 -8.49 -15.65 2.98
CA SER A 662 -8.05 -14.27 2.73
C SER A 662 -8.59 -13.72 1.40
N LEU A 663 -8.48 -14.49 0.32
CA LEU A 663 -9.02 -14.09 -0.99
C LEU A 663 -10.55 -14.03 -0.99
N LEU A 664 -11.24 -14.99 -0.35
CA LEU A 664 -12.69 -14.96 -0.23
C LEU A 664 -13.15 -13.72 0.55
N GLY A 665 -12.50 -13.37 1.67
CA GLY A 665 -12.77 -12.15 2.41
C GLY A 665 -12.57 -10.89 1.57
N LEU A 666 -11.44 -10.77 0.86
CA LEU A 666 -11.18 -9.65 -0.04
C LEU A 666 -12.24 -9.54 -1.16
N PHE A 667 -12.60 -10.64 -1.81
CA PHE A 667 -13.63 -10.61 -2.85
C PHE A 667 -15.01 -10.27 -2.29
N THR A 668 -15.33 -10.70 -1.06
CA THR A 668 -16.57 -10.28 -0.40
C THR A 668 -16.61 -8.77 -0.14
N VAL A 669 -15.52 -8.16 0.33
CA VAL A 669 -15.44 -6.68 0.42
C VAL A 669 -15.51 -6.04 -0.96
N GLY A 670 -14.82 -6.61 -1.95
CA GLY A 670 -14.80 -6.13 -3.34
C GLY A 670 -16.14 -6.15 -4.07
N LEU A 671 -17.16 -6.84 -3.55
CA LEU A 671 -18.54 -6.75 -4.06
C LEU A 671 -19.18 -5.38 -3.76
N PHE A 672 -18.71 -4.70 -2.72
CA PHE A 672 -19.30 -3.47 -2.19
C PHE A 672 -18.31 -2.30 -2.10
N ASP A 673 -17.05 -2.52 -2.48
CA ASP A 673 -16.03 -1.49 -2.43
C ASP A 673 -15.00 -1.62 -3.56
N SER A 674 -14.30 -0.52 -3.82
CA SER A 674 -13.19 -0.48 -4.77
C SER A 674 -11.91 -0.80 -4.00
N LEU A 675 -11.23 -1.88 -4.39
CA LEU A 675 -9.98 -2.32 -3.75
C LEU A 675 -8.74 -2.02 -4.60
N LEU A 676 -8.94 -1.82 -5.91
CA LEU A 676 -7.85 -1.68 -6.86
C LEU A 676 -7.37 -0.23 -7.01
N ASP A 677 -8.21 0.75 -6.67
CA ASP A 677 -7.90 2.18 -6.62
C ASP A 677 -7.05 2.59 -5.39
N ALA A 678 -7.02 1.74 -4.36
CA ALA A 678 -6.15 1.82 -3.19
C ALA A 678 -4.88 0.95 -3.38
N PRO A 679 -3.71 1.54 -3.70
CA PRO A 679 -2.55 0.78 -4.19
C PRO A 679 -2.02 -0.29 -3.22
N ARG A 680 -2.16 -0.07 -1.91
CA ARG A 680 -1.72 -1.03 -0.89
C ARG A 680 -2.62 -2.27 -0.83
N LEU A 681 -3.93 -2.08 -1.00
CA LEU A 681 -4.89 -3.19 -1.09
C LEU A 681 -4.79 -3.90 -2.43
N ALA A 682 -4.61 -3.15 -3.52
CA ALA A 682 -4.30 -3.71 -4.83
C ALA A 682 -3.03 -4.58 -4.78
N THR A 683 -1.97 -4.11 -4.11
CA THR A 683 -0.74 -4.89 -3.87
C THR A 683 -1.05 -6.23 -3.21
N LEU A 684 -1.85 -6.21 -2.13
CA LEU A 684 -2.22 -7.41 -1.40
C LEU A 684 -3.07 -8.36 -2.26
N LEU A 685 -4.15 -7.86 -2.87
CA LEU A 685 -5.06 -8.65 -3.70
C LEU A 685 -4.33 -9.28 -4.90
N ILE A 686 -3.55 -8.49 -5.64
CA ILE A 686 -2.81 -8.96 -6.81
C ILE A 686 -1.73 -9.97 -6.40
N ALA A 687 -0.99 -9.71 -5.31
CA ALA A 687 -0.01 -10.67 -4.80
C ALA A 687 -0.69 -12.00 -4.43
N LEU A 688 -1.80 -11.95 -3.70
CA LEU A 688 -2.54 -13.15 -3.28
C LEU A 688 -3.12 -13.92 -4.46
N CYS A 689 -3.65 -13.24 -5.49
CA CYS A 689 -4.14 -13.88 -6.72
C CYS A 689 -3.01 -14.55 -7.50
N LEU A 690 -1.93 -13.82 -7.82
CA LEU A 690 -0.81 -14.34 -8.61
C LEU A 690 -0.13 -15.51 -7.93
N LEU A 691 0.08 -15.40 -6.62
CA LEU A 691 0.68 -16.46 -5.85
C LEU A 691 -0.28 -17.64 -5.63
N GLY A 692 -1.57 -17.41 -5.37
CA GLY A 692 -2.57 -18.48 -5.29
C GLY A 692 -2.62 -19.32 -6.58
N ALA A 693 -2.55 -18.64 -7.73
CA ALA A 693 -2.48 -19.25 -9.05
C ALA A 693 -1.12 -19.88 -9.37
N GLY A 694 -0.01 -19.28 -8.92
CA GLY A 694 1.34 -19.62 -9.35
C GLY A 694 2.17 -20.46 -8.37
N HIS A 695 1.78 -20.56 -7.10
CA HIS A 695 2.54 -21.25 -6.06
C HIS A 695 2.58 -22.77 -6.28
N GLU A 696 3.73 -23.38 -5.98
CA GLU A 696 3.96 -24.82 -6.12
C GLU A 696 3.54 -25.55 -4.84
N TRP A 697 2.26 -25.89 -4.76
CA TRP A 697 1.67 -26.63 -3.63
C TRP A 697 2.10 -28.11 -3.56
N ASN A 698 2.74 -28.64 -4.61
CA ASN A 698 3.17 -30.03 -4.69
C ASN A 698 4.69 -30.14 -4.49
N SER A 699 5.13 -30.24 -3.24
CA SER A 699 6.40 -30.91 -2.95
C SER A 699 6.07 -32.22 -2.23
N LYS A 700 6.01 -33.32 -3.00
CA LYS A 700 6.38 -34.61 -2.40
C LYS A 700 7.78 -34.39 -1.82
N PRO A 701 8.07 -34.80 -0.57
CA PRO A 701 9.45 -34.78 -0.10
C PRO A 701 10.25 -35.53 -1.16
N SER A 702 11.26 -34.88 -1.73
CA SER A 702 12.17 -35.59 -2.60
C SER A 702 12.76 -36.67 -1.71
N HIS A 703 12.31 -37.91 -1.92
CA HIS A 703 13.10 -39.05 -1.53
C HIS A 703 14.43 -38.80 -2.24
N ARG A 704 15.41 -38.25 -1.52
CA ARG A 704 16.80 -38.45 -1.87
C ARG A 704 16.86 -39.93 -2.13
N HIS A 705 17.09 -40.31 -3.39
CA HIS A 705 17.64 -41.61 -3.71
C HIS A 705 18.92 -41.70 -2.89
N ARG A 706 18.81 -42.18 -1.64
CA ARG A 706 19.84 -42.99 -1.04
C ARG A 706 19.91 -44.17 -1.99
N SER A 707 20.78 -44.06 -2.99
CA SER A 707 21.29 -45.24 -3.66
C SER A 707 21.71 -46.18 -2.53
N ARG A 708 20.94 -47.25 -2.34
CA ARG A 708 21.42 -48.44 -1.65
C ARG A 708 22.72 -48.82 -2.35
N ARG A 709 23.85 -48.40 -1.81
CA ARG A 709 25.03 -49.25 -1.81
C ARG A 709 24.90 -50.10 -0.57
N SER A 710 24.28 -51.26 -0.74
CA SER A 710 24.57 -52.41 0.09
C SER A 710 26.09 -52.58 0.09
N PRO A 711 26.77 -52.74 1.23
CA PRO A 711 28.12 -53.25 1.22
C PRO A 711 28.07 -54.66 0.61
N HIS A 712 28.94 -54.94 -0.35
CA HIS A 712 29.21 -56.32 -0.72
C HIS A 712 29.71 -57.07 0.53
N PRO A 713 29.23 -58.29 0.81
CA PRO A 713 29.80 -59.14 1.85
C PRO A 713 31.17 -59.61 1.36
N GLY A 714 32.21 -58.83 1.65
CA GLY A 714 33.57 -59.10 1.20
C GLY A 714 34.62 -58.11 1.71
N GLU A 715 34.24 -56.94 2.20
CA GLU A 715 35.18 -55.91 2.73
C GLU A 715 34.93 -55.59 4.21
N ALA A 716 34.51 -56.59 5.01
CA ALA A 716 34.37 -56.45 6.47
C ALA A 716 35.50 -57.13 7.25
N ALA A 717 36.54 -57.65 6.57
CA ALA A 717 37.65 -58.35 7.21
C ALA A 717 38.90 -57.48 7.44
N ASP A 718 39.08 -56.37 6.70
CA ASP A 718 40.33 -55.58 6.76
C ASP A 718 40.28 -54.32 7.66
N LEU A 719 39.20 -54.11 8.41
CA LEU A 719 39.04 -52.94 9.28
C LEU A 719 38.98 -53.25 10.79
N LEU A 720 39.20 -54.51 11.18
CA LEU A 720 39.28 -54.89 12.60
C LEU A 720 40.72 -55.10 13.10
N ASP A 721 41.71 -55.17 12.21
CA ASP A 721 43.12 -55.38 12.60
C ASP A 721 43.92 -54.09 12.90
N THR A 722 43.35 -52.90 12.68
CA THR A 722 44.04 -51.62 12.97
C THR A 722 43.55 -50.90 14.23
N ALA A 723 42.61 -51.49 14.98
CA ALA A 723 42.08 -50.89 16.22
C ALA A 723 42.53 -51.60 17.51
N ALA A 724 43.27 -52.71 17.41
CA ALA A 724 43.67 -53.52 18.57
C ALA A 724 45.07 -53.20 19.14
N GLU A 725 45.88 -52.35 18.50
CA GLU A 725 47.26 -52.07 18.95
C GLU A 725 47.45 -50.81 19.80
N ASN A 726 46.42 -50.02 20.09
CA ASN A 726 46.57 -48.75 20.85
C ASN A 726 45.94 -48.71 22.24
N PHE A 727 45.62 -49.88 22.84
CA PHE A 727 45.16 -49.95 24.23
C PHE A 727 45.91 -51.02 25.02
N SER A 728 47.22 -50.80 25.21
CA SER A 728 48.02 -51.53 26.19
C SER A 728 49.20 -50.66 26.64
N GLN A 729 48.95 -49.70 27.52
CA GLN A 729 49.95 -49.13 28.45
C GLN A 729 49.24 -48.20 29.45
N ALA A 730 48.81 -48.77 30.58
CA ALA A 730 48.64 -48.07 31.87
C ALA A 730 48.25 -49.07 32.97
N SER A 731 49.23 -49.80 33.50
CA SER A 731 49.31 -50.23 34.91
C SER A 731 49.47 -48.95 35.76
N THR A 732 49.02 -48.76 37.01
CA THR A 732 48.61 -49.58 38.17
C THR A 732 48.06 -48.58 39.24
N PRO A 733 47.23 -48.98 40.22
CA PRO A 733 46.73 -48.08 41.26
C PRO A 733 47.49 -48.20 42.61
N SER A 734 47.64 -47.10 43.35
CA SER A 734 47.96 -47.13 44.79
C SER A 734 47.22 -46.06 45.59
N ALA A 735 46.44 -46.53 46.56
CA ALA A 735 46.17 -46.00 47.91
C ALA A 735 45.97 -44.48 48.12
N ARG A 736 44.78 -44.05 48.50
CA ARG A 736 44.22 -43.99 49.87
C ARG A 736 42.76 -43.56 49.82
#